data_AF-A0A9Q0GBV2-F1
#
_entry.id   AF-A0A9Q0GBV2-F1
#
_cell.length_a   1.000
_cell.length_b   1.000
_cell.length_c   1.000
_cell.angle_alpha   90.00
_cell.angle_beta   90.00
_cell.angle_gamma   90.00
#
_symmetry.space_group_name_H-M   'P 1'
#
loop_
_entity.id
_entity.type
_entity.pdbx_description
1 polymer ?
#
loop_
_entity_poly.entity_id
_entity_poly.type
_entity_poly.pdbx_seq_one_letter_code
_entity_poly.pdbx_strand_id
1 'polypeptide(L)'
;FNNPNWGSQCMRTAYIMPIGPSYHHPTFYCFTTISHISISTNTMALTLENKLIFAVLLVIGLCASQAWSRSLNEASMNERHEMWMAKYGRVYKDTAEKERRLKTFKANVEYIESSNRAGIKPYKLAINEFADLTNKEFQASRNGYIFKSLVTSSSFKYENVTAVPSTMDWRTKGAVTPIKDQGQCGCCWAFSAVAAMEGITKLSTGKLISLSEQELVDCDTSGEDQGCNGGLMDDAFEFIIKNKGLTTESNYPYEATDGSCNKAKSGSHAAQISGYEDVPANNEAALMKAVANQPMLGDRTSSSTQAECLLEIVELIWTMESLQLDMEQVMMVPTGVKMDTLECKETLMPRKAFVALPCSLPILLLKLQELIFAVLLVVVLCASQAWSRSLNELSMNERHEMWMGKYGRVYKDNAEKERRLKTFKANVEYIESSNRAGIKPYKLAINEFADLTNEEFQESRNGYRFKPSVTSSSFKYENVTAVPSTMDWRTKGAVTPIKDQGQCGCCWAFSAVAAMEGITKLSTGKLISLSEQELVDCDTSGEDQGCNGGLMDDAFEFIIKNKGLTTESNYPYDATDGSCNKAKSGSHAAQINGYEDVPADNEAALMKAVANQPVSVAIDAGGSDFQFYSSGVFTGDCGTDLDHGVTAVGYGTSDDGTKYWLAALVHYLKLDHYLKLPFEKRFNIFKANLHFIESFNKAGNRTYKLGLNAFADLTNDEFRASRNRYRQSSSRPATFKVSSFRYANIYDLPETVDWREKGAVTPVKNQLNCGCCWAFSAVAAVEGITKIKTQRLISLSEQELVDCDIRGEDAGCNGGDMDSAFYFIIQNKGITTEAIYPFRGVNGICQSRRAAFAAAKIKGYEDVPTENEKALMQAVAHQPVSAAIDSSGMDFQFYESGIFTGECEADLDHGIAVVGYGKSNGTKYWLVKNSWGTTWGEKGYIRMRKDIRTKHGICGIAKRASYPT
;
A
#
# COMPACT_ATOMS: atom_id res chain seq x y z
N PHE A 1 -56.56 -18.46 28.19
CA PHE A 1 -58.01 -18.30 28.41
C PHE A 1 -58.41 -16.94 27.86
N ASN A 2 -58.91 -16.89 26.63
CA ASN A 2 -60.34 -16.80 26.29
C ASN A 2 -60.97 -15.44 26.64
N ASN A 3 -61.29 -14.68 25.59
CA ASN A 3 -62.49 -13.85 25.35
C ASN A 3 -63.53 -13.81 26.49
N PRO A 4 -64.23 -12.67 26.77
CA PRO A 4 -65.13 -12.09 25.77
C PRO A 4 -65.37 -10.56 25.83
N ASN A 5 -66.19 -10.16 24.87
CA ASN A 5 -66.65 -8.85 24.43
C ASN A 5 -67.69 -8.17 25.37
N TRP A 6 -67.79 -6.84 25.22
CA TRP A 6 -68.90 -5.90 25.54
C TRP A 6 -69.01 -5.24 26.93
N GLY A 7 -68.76 -3.91 26.95
CA GLY A 7 -69.83 -2.89 27.08
C GLY A 7 -70.25 -2.40 28.49
N SER A 8 -70.33 -1.06 28.60
CA SER A 8 -71.07 -0.26 29.61
C SER A 8 -70.39 -0.15 31.00
N GLN A 9 -70.46 0.92 31.80
CA GLN A 9 -71.34 2.11 31.83
C GLN A 9 -70.83 3.08 32.94
N CYS A 10 -71.45 4.26 33.01
CA CYS A 10 -71.47 5.27 34.11
C CYS A 10 -70.46 6.43 33.98
N MET A 11 -70.91 7.62 33.56
CA MET A 11 -71.60 8.67 34.36
C MET A 11 -70.58 9.45 35.21
N ARG A 12 -70.53 10.79 35.26
CA ARG A 12 -71.62 11.78 35.14
C ARG A 12 -71.04 13.22 35.19
N THR A 13 -71.64 14.13 34.39
CA THR A 13 -72.10 15.53 34.68
C THR A 13 -71.19 16.52 35.44
N ALA A 14 -71.23 17.84 35.23
CA ALA A 14 -71.98 18.78 34.36
C ALA A 14 -71.29 20.17 34.56
N TYR A 15 -71.43 21.18 33.69
CA TYR A 15 -72.54 22.15 33.79
C TYR A 15 -72.60 23.09 32.56
N ILE A 16 -73.84 23.18 32.04
CA ILE A 16 -74.58 24.35 31.50
C ILE A 16 -74.27 24.92 30.09
N MET A 17 -75.25 24.58 29.24
CA MET A 17 -75.80 25.11 27.97
C MET A 17 -76.23 26.61 28.07
N PRO A 18 -76.72 27.33 27.02
CA PRO A 18 -77.93 26.89 26.29
C PRO A 18 -78.17 27.37 24.82
N ILE A 19 -79.00 26.58 24.10
CA ILE A 19 -79.98 26.91 23.01
C ILE A 19 -79.42 27.48 21.68
N GLY A 20 -79.72 27.01 20.46
CA GLY A 20 -80.68 26.08 19.86
C GLY A 20 -80.64 26.25 18.31
N PRO A 21 -81.67 25.87 17.53
CA PRO A 21 -81.77 24.62 16.76
C PRO A 21 -81.78 24.86 15.22
N SER A 22 -81.68 23.88 14.31
CA SER A 22 -82.77 22.95 13.94
C SER A 22 -82.43 22.15 12.66
N TYR A 23 -82.67 20.82 12.67
CA TYR A 23 -83.40 19.96 11.69
C TYR A 23 -83.17 20.11 10.16
N HIS A 24 -83.09 19.09 9.29
CA HIS A 24 -83.73 17.76 9.20
C HIS A 24 -82.98 16.83 8.20
N HIS A 25 -82.86 15.55 8.58
CA HIS A 25 -82.94 14.24 7.86
C HIS A 25 -83.58 14.15 6.45
N PRO A 26 -83.59 12.98 5.72
CA PRO A 26 -82.86 11.70 5.90
C PRO A 26 -82.41 10.94 4.59
N THR A 27 -81.56 9.90 4.75
CA THR A 27 -81.59 8.52 4.15
C THR A 27 -81.75 8.29 2.62
N PHE A 28 -81.29 7.22 1.96
CA PHE A 28 -80.59 5.95 2.22
C PHE A 28 -80.22 5.34 0.83
N TYR A 29 -79.15 4.52 0.75
CA TYR A 29 -78.92 3.42 -0.22
C TYR A 29 -78.89 3.73 -1.75
N CYS A 30 -78.13 3.08 -2.62
CA CYS A 30 -76.98 2.17 -2.59
C CYS A 30 -76.55 1.95 -4.06
N PHE A 31 -75.33 1.42 -4.23
CA PHE A 31 -74.79 0.73 -5.41
C PHE A 31 -74.30 1.53 -6.66
N THR A 32 -72.95 1.52 -6.76
CA THR A 32 -72.10 1.21 -7.95
C THR A 32 -72.15 2.15 -9.15
N THR A 33 -71.05 2.55 -9.81
CA THR A 33 -69.69 2.01 -9.94
C THR A 33 -68.82 3.10 -10.58
N ILE A 34 -67.55 3.18 -10.15
CA ILE A 34 -66.31 3.47 -10.89
C ILE A 34 -66.39 4.51 -12.02
N SER A 35 -65.60 5.60 -11.94
CA SER A 35 -64.43 5.88 -12.81
C SER A 35 -63.86 7.29 -12.62
N HIS A 36 -62.52 7.38 -12.65
CA HIS A 36 -61.65 8.53 -13.00
C HIS A 36 -61.39 9.70 -12.01
N ILE A 37 -60.19 9.65 -11.41
CA ILE A 37 -59.05 10.58 -11.58
C ILE A 37 -59.37 12.08 -11.78
N SER A 38 -59.04 12.93 -10.78
CA SER A 38 -57.90 13.88 -10.80
C SER A 38 -58.00 14.96 -9.71
N ILE A 39 -56.95 15.01 -8.88
CA ILE A 39 -56.17 16.16 -8.37
C ILE A 39 -56.81 17.57 -8.44
N SER A 40 -56.83 18.30 -7.31
CA SER A 40 -56.16 19.62 -7.17
C SER A 40 -56.38 20.31 -5.81
N THR A 41 -55.25 20.43 -5.07
CA THR A 41 -54.66 21.60 -4.36
C THR A 41 -55.29 22.33 -3.15
N ASN A 42 -54.38 22.54 -2.16
CA ASN A 42 -54.10 23.75 -1.34
C ASN A 42 -55.09 24.16 -0.21
N THR A 43 -54.70 24.64 0.98
CA THR A 43 -53.42 24.85 1.71
C THR A 43 -53.73 25.25 3.18
N MET A 44 -52.91 24.73 4.11
CA MET A 44 -52.45 25.23 5.44
C MET A 44 -53.29 26.13 6.38
N ALA A 45 -53.35 25.74 7.66
CA ALA A 45 -52.98 26.58 8.83
C ALA A 45 -52.72 25.72 10.10
N LEU A 46 -51.63 26.01 10.82
CA LEU A 46 -51.04 25.26 11.95
C LEU A 46 -51.10 26.05 13.27
N THR A 47 -51.43 25.43 14.43
CA THR A 47 -51.00 25.92 15.77
C THR A 47 -50.93 24.81 16.87
N LEU A 48 -50.01 25.03 17.82
CA LEU A 48 -49.83 24.49 19.20
C LEU A 48 -49.64 22.98 19.49
N GLU A 49 -50.24 22.03 18.77
CA GLU A 49 -49.99 20.58 18.99
C GLU A 49 -48.51 20.19 18.72
N ASN A 50 -47.85 20.96 17.87
CA ASN A 50 -46.49 20.69 17.41
C ASN A 50 -45.42 20.86 18.48
N LYS A 51 -45.65 21.63 19.54
CA LYS A 51 -44.61 21.87 20.58
C LYS A 51 -44.45 20.70 21.54
N LEU A 52 -45.54 19.98 21.84
CA LEU A 52 -45.49 18.77 22.66
C LEU A 52 -44.93 17.58 21.87
N ILE A 53 -45.28 17.49 20.59
CA ILE A 53 -44.72 16.52 19.64
C ILE A 53 -43.22 16.76 19.47
N PHE A 54 -42.76 18.01 19.39
CA PHE A 54 -41.33 18.32 19.32
C PHE A 54 -40.57 17.87 20.56
N ALA A 55 -41.10 18.11 21.77
CA ALA A 55 -40.43 17.69 23.01
C ALA A 55 -40.35 16.16 23.13
N VAL A 56 -41.40 15.43 22.73
CA VAL A 56 -41.42 13.96 22.70
C VAL A 56 -40.49 13.42 21.61
N LEU A 57 -40.47 14.03 20.42
CA LEU A 57 -39.54 13.68 19.33
C LEU A 57 -38.07 13.99 19.68
N LEU A 58 -37.81 14.99 20.54
CA LEU A 58 -36.45 15.34 20.97
C LEU A 58 -35.93 14.38 22.04
N VAL A 59 -36.80 13.91 22.95
CA VAL A 59 -36.46 12.82 23.90
C VAL A 59 -36.33 11.48 23.18
N ILE A 60 -37.20 11.16 22.23
CA ILE A 60 -37.06 9.98 21.35
C ILE A 60 -35.81 10.10 20.48
N GLY A 61 -35.47 11.30 20.00
CA GLY A 61 -34.28 11.58 19.19
C GLY A 61 -32.97 11.50 19.97
N LEU A 62 -32.96 11.86 21.26
CA LEU A 62 -31.81 11.71 22.15
C LEU A 62 -31.61 10.26 22.61
N CYS A 63 -32.71 9.52 22.88
CA CYS A 63 -32.65 8.09 23.15
C CYS A 63 -32.29 7.30 21.88
N ALA A 64 -32.77 7.72 20.71
CA ALA A 64 -32.39 7.16 19.42
C ALA A 64 -30.92 7.48 19.08
N SER A 65 -30.40 8.69 19.28
CA SER A 65 -29.00 8.98 18.92
C SER A 65 -27.99 8.20 19.77
N GLN A 66 -28.26 7.98 21.06
CA GLN A 66 -27.42 7.13 21.91
C GLN A 66 -27.59 5.63 21.61
N ALA A 67 -28.81 5.18 21.32
CA ALA A 67 -29.07 3.80 20.91
C ALA A 67 -28.50 3.50 19.51
N TRP A 68 -28.53 4.46 18.58
CA TRP A 68 -28.03 4.35 17.22
C TRP A 68 -26.50 4.45 17.19
N SER A 69 -25.88 5.29 18.03
CA SER A 69 -24.42 5.33 18.19
C SER A 69 -23.87 4.02 18.80
N ARG A 70 -24.52 3.49 19.85
CA ARG A 70 -24.19 2.15 20.38
C ARG A 70 -24.46 1.06 19.34
N SER A 71 -25.61 1.11 18.66
CA SER A 71 -25.97 0.16 17.60
C SER A 71 -25.04 0.23 16.39
N LEU A 72 -24.45 1.37 16.05
CA LEU A 72 -23.50 1.53 14.93
C LEU A 72 -22.13 0.91 15.27
N ASN A 73 -21.62 1.16 16.48
CA ASN A 73 -20.41 0.48 16.96
C ASN A 73 -20.63 -1.03 17.12
N GLU A 74 -21.81 -1.42 17.59
CA GLU A 74 -22.19 -2.82 17.75
C GLU A 74 -22.38 -3.52 16.40
N ALA A 75 -23.02 -2.86 15.43
CA ALA A 75 -23.18 -3.36 14.06
C ALA A 75 -21.85 -3.50 13.31
N SER A 76 -20.94 -2.53 13.46
CA SER A 76 -19.57 -2.59 12.90
C SER A 76 -18.76 -3.77 13.45
N MET A 77 -18.89 -4.06 14.75
CA MET A 77 -18.21 -5.20 15.36
C MET A 77 -18.85 -6.53 15.00
N ASN A 78 -20.17 -6.55 14.82
CA ASN A 78 -20.88 -7.74 14.34
C ASN A 78 -20.44 -8.07 12.91
N GLU A 79 -20.34 -7.09 12.02
CA GLU A 79 -19.86 -7.30 10.64
C GLU A 79 -18.42 -7.82 10.61
N ARG A 80 -17.52 -7.26 11.44
CA ARG A 80 -16.16 -7.78 11.61
C ARG A 80 -16.13 -9.23 12.10
N HIS A 81 -17.03 -9.58 13.02
CA HIS A 81 -17.18 -10.95 13.51
C HIS A 81 -17.72 -11.89 12.43
N GLU A 82 -18.69 -11.45 11.62
CA GLU A 82 -19.19 -12.23 10.47
C GLU A 82 -18.09 -12.50 9.43
N MET A 83 -17.32 -11.48 9.05
CA MET A 83 -16.20 -11.64 8.12
C MET A 83 -15.12 -12.56 8.69
N TRP A 84 -14.82 -12.42 9.98
CA TRP A 84 -13.87 -13.29 10.68
C TRP A 84 -14.36 -14.75 10.72
N MET A 85 -15.65 -14.98 11.01
CA MET A 85 -16.23 -16.32 11.00
C MET A 85 -16.17 -16.93 9.60
N ALA A 86 -16.47 -16.16 8.56
CA ALA A 86 -16.39 -16.61 7.17
C ALA A 86 -14.95 -16.98 6.78
N LYS A 87 -13.97 -16.19 7.21
CA LYS A 87 -12.54 -16.45 6.94
C LYS A 87 -12.03 -17.74 7.57
N TYR A 88 -12.47 -18.06 8.79
CA TYR A 88 -12.00 -19.22 9.56
C TYR A 88 -13.03 -20.37 9.62
N GLY A 89 -14.09 -20.30 8.81
CA GLY A 89 -15.14 -21.33 8.76
C GLY A 89 -15.85 -21.58 10.10
N ARG A 90 -16.01 -20.55 10.95
CA ARG A 90 -16.58 -20.69 12.28
C ARG A 90 -18.11 -20.79 12.22
N VAL A 91 -18.65 -21.83 12.83
CA VAL A 91 -20.09 -22.09 12.97
C VAL A 91 -20.40 -22.37 14.43
N TYR A 92 -21.38 -21.67 14.99
CA TYR A 92 -21.80 -21.87 16.38
C TYR A 92 -23.07 -22.70 16.45
N LYS A 93 -23.28 -23.38 17.58
CA LYS A 93 -24.42 -24.27 17.79
C LYS A 93 -25.75 -23.54 17.67
N ASP A 94 -25.83 -22.33 18.23
CA ASP A 94 -27.03 -21.53 18.27
C ASP A 94 -26.70 -20.03 18.39
N THR A 95 -27.73 -19.20 18.29
CA THR A 95 -27.60 -17.73 18.37
C THR A 95 -27.09 -17.26 19.73
N ALA A 96 -27.39 -17.97 20.82
CA ALA A 96 -26.95 -17.60 22.16
C ALA A 96 -25.44 -17.83 22.31
N GLU A 97 -24.91 -18.93 21.77
CA GLU A 97 -23.46 -19.14 21.69
C GLU A 97 -22.80 -18.07 20.82
N LYS A 98 -23.37 -17.78 19.64
CA LYS A 98 -22.85 -16.75 18.73
C LYS A 98 -22.71 -15.39 19.41
N GLU A 99 -23.72 -14.97 20.18
CA GLU A 99 -23.71 -13.71 20.91
C GLU A 99 -22.63 -13.68 22.02
N ARG A 100 -22.49 -14.77 22.77
CA ARG A 100 -21.42 -14.91 23.78
C ARG A 100 -20.03 -14.82 23.13
N ARG A 101 -19.84 -15.50 21.99
CA ARG A 101 -18.58 -15.53 21.23
C ARG A 101 -18.23 -14.17 20.64
N LEU A 102 -19.23 -13.46 20.12
CA LEU A 102 -19.12 -12.08 19.65
C LEU A 102 -18.66 -11.12 20.76
N LYS A 103 -19.15 -11.28 21.99
CA LYS A 103 -18.71 -10.46 23.14
C LYS A 103 -17.22 -10.68 23.45
N THR A 104 -16.78 -11.94 23.44
CA THR A 104 -15.35 -12.28 23.61
C THR A 104 -14.50 -11.72 22.47
N PHE A 105 -14.98 -11.88 21.23
CA PHE A 105 -14.34 -11.35 20.04
C PHE A 105 -14.11 -9.84 20.12
N LYS A 106 -15.13 -9.07 20.51
CA LYS A 106 -15.02 -7.61 20.73
C LYS A 106 -13.91 -7.27 21.72
N ALA A 107 -13.91 -7.89 22.90
CA ALA A 107 -12.93 -7.62 23.94
C ALA A 107 -11.49 -7.94 23.49
N ASN A 108 -11.30 -9.04 22.75
CA ASN A 108 -9.99 -9.43 22.24
C ASN A 108 -9.49 -8.48 21.14
N VAL A 109 -10.37 -8.04 20.23
CA VAL A 109 -10.02 -7.05 19.20
C VAL A 109 -9.59 -5.73 19.83
N GLU A 110 -10.32 -5.24 20.83
CA GLU A 110 -9.96 -4.03 21.58
C GLU A 110 -8.58 -4.16 22.27
N TYR A 111 -8.28 -5.32 22.86
CA TYR A 111 -6.98 -5.59 23.46
C TYR A 111 -5.85 -5.62 22.42
N ILE A 112 -6.09 -6.20 21.25
CA ILE A 112 -5.13 -6.25 20.14
C ILE A 112 -4.80 -4.84 19.65
N GLU A 113 -5.83 -4.04 19.37
CA GLU A 113 -5.67 -2.69 18.84
C GLU A 113 -5.00 -1.77 19.86
N SER A 114 -5.39 -1.83 21.13
CA SER A 114 -4.77 -1.03 22.20
C SER A 114 -3.31 -1.41 22.44
N SER A 115 -2.98 -2.70 22.45
CA SER A 115 -1.60 -3.19 22.58
C SER A 115 -0.70 -2.74 21.42
N ASN A 116 -1.22 -2.78 20.19
CA ASN A 116 -0.47 -2.36 19.01
C ASN A 116 -0.28 -0.83 18.93
N ARG A 117 -1.30 -0.07 19.36
CA ARG A 117 -1.26 1.41 19.43
C ARG A 117 -0.20 1.92 20.41
N ALA A 118 0.03 1.20 21.51
CA ALA A 118 1.01 1.58 22.50
C ALA A 118 2.45 1.62 21.95
N GLY A 119 2.77 0.86 20.89
CA GLY A 119 4.04 0.95 20.15
C GLY A 119 5.31 0.53 20.91
N ILE A 120 5.20 0.10 22.17
CA ILE A 120 6.34 -0.22 23.06
C ILE A 120 6.84 -1.66 22.88
N LYS A 121 5.99 -2.57 22.38
CA LYS A 121 6.32 -4.00 22.28
C LYS A 121 7.06 -4.30 20.97
N PRO A 122 8.12 -5.14 20.98
CA PRO A 122 8.87 -5.51 19.77
C PRO A 122 8.11 -6.48 18.83
N TYR A 123 6.81 -6.70 19.10
CA TYR A 123 5.92 -7.58 18.36
C TYR A 123 4.55 -6.92 18.20
N LYS A 124 3.80 -7.39 17.19
CA LYS A 124 2.41 -6.95 16.94
C LYS A 124 1.44 -8.11 17.14
N LEU A 125 0.29 -7.81 17.73
CA LEU A 125 -0.83 -8.74 17.84
C LEU A 125 -1.70 -8.67 16.58
N ALA A 126 -2.35 -9.77 16.22
CA ALA A 126 -3.24 -9.83 15.06
C ALA A 126 -4.51 -10.64 15.39
N ILE A 127 -5.60 -10.36 14.68
CA ILE A 127 -6.85 -11.12 14.78
C ILE A 127 -6.64 -12.48 14.09
N ASN A 128 -6.51 -13.54 14.88
CA ASN A 128 -6.33 -14.92 14.43
C ASN A 128 -7.59 -15.77 14.69
N GLU A 129 -7.53 -17.06 14.38
CA GLU A 129 -8.67 -17.98 14.51
C GLU A 129 -9.19 -18.20 15.94
N PHE A 130 -8.47 -17.73 16.96
CA PHE A 130 -8.83 -17.89 18.38
C PHE A 130 -9.47 -16.62 18.96
N ALA A 131 -9.77 -15.63 18.13
CA ALA A 131 -10.23 -14.32 18.57
C ALA A 131 -11.56 -14.36 19.35
N ASP A 132 -12.36 -15.41 19.24
CA ASP A 132 -13.62 -15.61 19.97
C ASP A 132 -13.49 -16.43 21.28
N LEU A 133 -12.26 -16.82 21.66
CA LEU A 133 -11.96 -17.55 22.88
C LEU A 133 -11.47 -16.62 23.99
N THR A 134 -11.93 -16.88 25.22
CA THR A 134 -11.33 -16.25 26.40
C THR A 134 -9.97 -16.90 26.70
N ASN A 135 -9.09 -16.21 27.44
CA ASN A 135 -7.81 -16.81 27.86
C ASN A 135 -7.99 -18.13 28.62
N LYS A 136 -9.05 -18.27 29.42
CA LYS A 136 -9.35 -19.51 30.15
C LYS A 136 -9.76 -20.64 29.21
N GLU A 137 -10.60 -20.36 28.20
CA GLU A 137 -10.99 -21.35 27.18
C GLU A 137 -9.81 -21.75 26.31
N PHE A 138 -8.96 -20.79 25.91
CA PHE A 138 -7.75 -21.06 25.15
C PHE A 138 -6.80 -21.96 25.96
N GLN A 139 -6.52 -21.60 27.22
CA GLN A 139 -5.70 -22.41 28.11
C GLN A 139 -6.27 -23.83 28.30
N ALA A 140 -7.55 -23.96 28.62
CA ALA A 140 -8.18 -25.25 28.88
C ALA A 140 -8.21 -26.18 27.65
N SER A 141 -8.18 -25.62 26.44
CA SER A 141 -8.30 -26.39 25.21
C SER A 141 -6.99 -26.57 24.44
N ARG A 142 -5.89 -25.93 24.85
CA ARG A 142 -4.59 -25.97 24.13
C ARG A 142 -3.37 -26.12 25.02
N ASN A 143 -3.42 -25.65 26.27
CA ASN A 143 -2.26 -25.54 27.16
C ASN A 143 -2.31 -26.60 28.27
N GLY A 144 -2.38 -27.89 27.90
CA GLY A 144 -2.41 -29.00 28.86
C GLY A 144 -1.03 -29.42 29.38
N TYR A 145 -0.09 -28.50 29.55
CA TYR A 145 1.18 -28.85 30.19
C TYR A 145 0.99 -29.01 31.70
N ILE A 146 1.38 -30.16 32.27
CA ILE A 146 1.28 -30.45 33.71
C ILE A 146 2.66 -30.25 34.35
N PHE A 147 2.77 -29.24 35.22
CA PHE A 147 3.99 -28.95 35.96
C PHE A 147 4.06 -29.72 37.28
N LYS A 148 5.01 -30.65 37.43
CA LYS A 148 5.22 -31.43 38.67
C LYS A 148 6.06 -30.67 39.72
N SER A 149 7.29 -30.27 39.37
CA SER A 149 8.18 -29.47 40.22
C SER A 149 9.47 -29.12 39.45
N LEU A 150 10.25 -28.14 39.92
CA LEU A 150 11.56 -27.84 39.35
C LEU A 150 12.55 -28.96 39.69
N VAL A 151 12.90 -29.80 38.72
CA VAL A 151 14.03 -30.73 38.87
C VAL A 151 15.32 -29.91 38.76
N THR A 152 16.01 -29.72 39.89
CA THR A 152 17.32 -29.06 39.92
C THR A 152 18.39 -30.06 39.49
N SER A 153 18.51 -30.32 38.19
CA SER A 153 19.69 -31.01 37.67
C SER A 153 20.90 -30.08 37.75
N SER A 154 21.96 -30.53 38.44
CA SER A 154 23.19 -29.74 38.64
C SER A 154 24.20 -29.88 37.50
N SER A 155 23.97 -30.79 36.54
CA SER A 155 24.88 -31.05 35.43
C SER A 155 24.13 -31.53 34.20
N PHE A 156 24.39 -30.92 33.04
CA PHE A 156 23.88 -31.39 31.75
C PHE A 156 25.00 -31.52 30.70
N LYS A 157 24.81 -32.39 29.70
CA LYS A 157 25.82 -32.79 28.70
C LYS A 157 26.60 -31.65 28.03
N TYR A 158 25.98 -30.50 27.80
CA TYR A 158 26.60 -29.37 27.10
C TYR A 158 27.06 -28.24 28.04
N GLU A 159 27.15 -28.49 29.35
CA GLU A 159 27.58 -27.49 30.35
C GLU A 159 28.89 -26.79 29.95
N ASN A 160 29.86 -27.57 29.46
CA ASN A 160 31.20 -27.10 29.10
C ASN A 160 31.31 -26.49 27.68
N VAL A 161 30.22 -26.39 26.92
CA VAL A 161 30.24 -25.72 25.61
C VAL A 161 30.38 -24.21 25.82
N THR A 162 31.47 -23.63 25.31
CA THR A 162 31.77 -22.19 25.46
C THR A 162 31.34 -21.36 24.25
N ALA A 163 31.18 -21.98 23.08
CA ALA A 163 30.82 -21.30 21.84
C ALA A 163 29.40 -21.68 21.41
N VAL A 164 28.48 -20.71 21.46
CA VAL A 164 27.10 -20.84 20.96
C VAL A 164 26.92 -19.83 19.80
N PRO A 165 26.42 -20.26 18.63
CA PRO A 165 26.13 -19.34 17.53
C PRO A 165 25.16 -18.24 17.95
N SER A 166 25.33 -17.02 17.41
CA SER A 166 24.45 -15.88 17.70
C SER A 166 23.03 -16.07 17.14
N THR A 167 22.84 -17.01 16.21
CA THR A 167 21.54 -17.44 15.69
C THR A 167 21.54 -18.95 15.49
N MET A 168 20.43 -19.61 15.81
CA MET A 168 20.21 -21.02 15.53
C MET A 168 18.77 -21.21 15.05
N ASP A 169 18.59 -21.87 13.91
CA ASP A 169 17.27 -22.17 13.33
C ASP A 169 17.29 -23.53 12.65
N TRP A 170 16.74 -24.54 13.33
CA TRP A 170 16.68 -25.92 12.84
C TRP A 170 15.79 -26.09 11.59
N ARG A 171 14.92 -25.13 11.26
CA ARG A 171 14.17 -25.11 9.98
C ARG A 171 15.12 -24.96 8.80
N THR A 172 16.12 -24.09 8.94
CA THR A 172 17.14 -23.88 7.88
C THR A 172 18.02 -25.11 7.69
N LYS A 173 18.06 -26.00 8.68
CA LYS A 173 18.79 -27.27 8.65
C LYS A 173 17.93 -28.45 8.21
N GLY A 174 16.65 -28.23 7.91
CA GLY A 174 15.70 -29.27 7.51
C GLY A 174 15.48 -30.33 8.60
N ALA A 175 15.65 -29.95 9.88
CA ALA A 175 15.55 -30.84 11.04
C ALA A 175 14.22 -30.73 11.78
N VAL A 176 13.21 -30.13 11.15
CA VAL A 176 11.84 -30.01 11.69
C VAL A 176 10.84 -30.26 10.58
N THR A 177 9.73 -30.90 10.93
CA THR A 177 8.61 -31.19 10.02
C THR A 177 7.79 -29.93 9.70
N PRO A 178 6.93 -29.97 8.67
CA PRO A 178 5.89 -28.94 8.50
C PRO A 178 5.04 -28.81 9.76
N ILE A 179 4.44 -27.63 9.96
CA ILE A 179 3.63 -27.35 11.15
C ILE A 179 2.41 -28.29 11.18
N LYS A 180 2.23 -28.99 12.30
CA LYS A 180 1.07 -29.82 12.60
C LYS A 180 0.12 -29.05 13.53
N ASP A 181 -1.19 -29.24 13.33
CA ASP A 181 -2.22 -28.57 14.13
C ASP A 181 -2.72 -29.49 15.24
N GLN A 182 -2.55 -29.09 16.51
CA GLN A 182 -3.03 -29.84 17.67
C GLN A 182 -4.55 -29.83 17.80
N GLY A 183 -5.29 -29.13 16.94
CA GLY A 183 -6.75 -29.12 16.98
C GLY A 183 -7.27 -28.65 18.34
N GLN A 184 -8.35 -29.24 18.87
CA GLN A 184 -8.95 -28.82 20.16
C GLN A 184 -8.43 -29.55 21.41
N CYS A 185 -7.36 -30.34 21.26
CA CYS A 185 -6.81 -31.19 22.30
C CYS A 185 -5.69 -30.46 23.07
N GLY A 186 -5.68 -30.57 24.40
CA GLY A 186 -4.65 -30.03 25.28
C GLY A 186 -3.32 -30.80 25.24
N CYS A 187 -3.03 -31.53 24.16
CA CYS A 187 -1.88 -32.42 24.02
C CYS A 187 -0.58 -31.74 23.58
N CYS A 188 -0.36 -30.46 23.95
CA CYS A 188 0.86 -29.74 23.57
C CYS A 188 2.14 -30.44 24.05
N TRP A 189 2.05 -31.22 25.13
CA TRP A 189 3.12 -32.08 25.66
C TRP A 189 3.55 -33.15 24.64
N ALA A 190 2.59 -33.85 24.02
CA ALA A 190 2.85 -34.88 23.03
C ALA A 190 3.49 -34.28 21.76
N PHE A 191 2.95 -33.16 21.26
CA PHE A 191 3.52 -32.47 20.10
C PHE A 191 4.95 -31.98 20.36
N SER A 192 5.23 -31.47 21.55
CA SER A 192 6.58 -31.04 21.93
C SER A 192 7.56 -32.22 21.98
N ALA A 193 7.16 -33.35 22.58
CA ALA A 193 7.99 -34.55 22.67
C ALA A 193 8.25 -35.18 21.28
N VAL A 194 7.20 -35.30 20.46
CA VAL A 194 7.30 -35.84 19.10
C VAL A 194 8.19 -34.96 18.23
N ALA A 195 7.99 -33.64 18.20
CA ALA A 195 8.82 -32.75 17.39
C ALA A 195 10.32 -32.82 17.76
N ALA A 196 10.63 -32.93 19.05
CA ALA A 196 12.01 -33.14 19.52
C ALA A 196 12.57 -34.49 19.03
N MET A 197 11.75 -35.55 19.10
CA MET A 197 12.10 -36.89 18.61
C MET A 197 12.31 -36.94 17.09
N GLU A 198 11.45 -36.27 16.31
CA GLU A 198 11.59 -36.15 14.86
C GLU A 198 12.90 -35.45 14.49
N GLY A 199 13.21 -34.36 15.21
CA GLY A 199 14.46 -33.63 15.05
C GLY A 199 15.68 -34.50 15.30
N ILE A 200 15.78 -35.14 16.46
CA ILE A 200 16.94 -36.01 16.76
C ILE A 200 17.01 -37.24 15.85
N THR A 201 15.87 -37.75 15.37
CA THR A 201 15.83 -38.82 14.36
C THR A 201 16.45 -38.34 13.05
N LYS A 202 16.13 -37.13 12.60
CA LYS A 202 16.77 -36.53 11.42
C LYS A 202 18.28 -36.35 11.62
N LEU A 203 18.71 -35.92 12.79
CA LEU A 203 20.14 -35.71 13.07
C LEU A 203 20.93 -37.02 13.17
N SER A 204 20.33 -38.07 13.72
CA SER A 204 20.98 -39.38 13.97
C SER A 204 20.80 -40.41 12.85
N THR A 205 19.83 -40.24 11.97
CA THR A 205 19.56 -41.19 10.86
C THR A 205 19.58 -40.54 9.48
N GLY A 206 19.60 -39.21 9.41
CA GLY A 206 19.56 -38.44 8.16
C GLY A 206 18.17 -38.35 7.55
N LYS A 207 17.18 -39.05 8.12
CA LYS A 207 15.80 -39.11 7.65
C LYS A 207 14.88 -38.35 8.60
N LEU A 208 14.13 -37.39 8.05
CA LEU A 208 13.09 -36.69 8.79
C LEU A 208 11.81 -37.50 8.63
N ILE A 209 11.31 -38.04 9.72
CA ILE A 209 10.14 -38.92 9.74
C ILE A 209 9.04 -38.16 10.46
N SER A 210 7.84 -38.07 9.87
CA SER A 210 6.67 -37.53 10.55
C SER A 210 6.09 -38.61 11.45
N LEU A 211 6.21 -38.44 12.76
CA LEU A 211 5.78 -39.37 13.80
C LEU A 211 4.38 -39.00 14.32
N SER A 212 3.69 -39.96 14.94
CA SER A 212 2.30 -39.79 15.41
C SER A 212 2.22 -39.21 16.82
N GLU A 213 1.60 -38.05 16.94
CA GLU A 213 1.18 -37.50 18.23
C GLU A 213 -0.02 -38.24 18.82
N GLN A 214 -0.92 -38.76 17.98
CA GLN A 214 -2.11 -39.49 18.44
C GLN A 214 -1.76 -40.78 19.17
N GLU A 215 -0.66 -41.45 18.80
CA GLU A 215 -0.18 -42.63 19.53
C GLU A 215 0.10 -42.28 20.99
N LEU A 216 0.77 -41.14 21.27
CA LEU A 216 0.99 -40.69 22.65
C LEU A 216 -0.32 -40.35 23.34
N VAL A 217 -1.21 -39.59 22.67
CA VAL A 217 -2.52 -39.21 23.24
C VAL A 217 -3.36 -40.44 23.63
N ASP A 218 -3.35 -41.49 22.82
CA ASP A 218 -4.18 -42.69 23.04
C ASP A 218 -3.53 -43.75 23.92
N CYS A 219 -2.21 -43.90 23.84
CA CYS A 219 -1.48 -45.01 24.45
C CYS A 219 -0.72 -44.63 25.71
N ASP A 220 -0.30 -43.37 25.84
CA ASP A 220 0.40 -42.89 27.03
C ASP A 220 -0.60 -42.41 28.08
N THR A 221 -1.27 -43.41 28.66
CA THR A 221 -2.27 -43.22 29.72
C THR A 221 -1.76 -43.72 31.08
N SER A 222 -0.47 -44.09 31.15
CA SER A 222 0.14 -44.61 32.36
C SER A 222 0.99 -43.53 33.02
N GLY A 223 0.57 -43.03 34.18
CA GLY A 223 1.28 -41.96 34.89
C GLY A 223 0.38 -40.74 35.07
N GLU A 224 0.95 -39.54 34.87
CA GLU A 224 0.19 -38.29 34.97
C GLU A 224 -0.33 -37.77 33.63
N ASP A 225 0.07 -38.39 32.51
CA ASP A 225 -0.42 -38.07 31.18
C ASP A 225 -1.87 -38.55 31.00
N GLN A 226 -2.71 -37.63 30.56
CA GLN A 226 -4.17 -37.79 30.47
C GLN A 226 -4.68 -37.36 29.08
N GLY A 227 -3.92 -37.68 28.03
CA GLY A 227 -4.28 -37.38 26.64
C GLY A 227 -4.53 -35.87 26.44
N CYS A 228 -5.74 -35.52 26.02
CA CYS A 228 -6.18 -34.14 25.83
C CYS A 228 -6.31 -33.33 27.12
N ASN A 229 -6.35 -33.96 28.29
CA ASN A 229 -6.39 -33.26 29.59
C ASN A 229 -4.99 -32.83 30.07
N GLY A 230 -3.95 -33.22 29.33
CA GLY A 230 -2.61 -32.73 29.54
C GLY A 230 -1.59 -33.81 29.89
N GLY A 231 -0.34 -33.40 30.02
CA GLY A 231 0.79 -34.28 30.25
C GLY A 231 2.14 -33.55 30.33
N LEU A 232 3.21 -34.33 30.44
CA LEU A 232 4.59 -33.89 30.60
C LEU A 232 5.48 -34.56 29.54
N MET A 233 6.41 -33.80 28.95
CA MET A 233 7.31 -34.33 27.92
C MET A 233 8.21 -35.46 28.45
N ASP A 234 8.59 -35.42 29.72
CA ASP A 234 9.44 -36.43 30.36
C ASP A 234 8.73 -37.79 30.43
N ASP A 235 7.49 -37.80 30.91
CA ASP A 235 6.61 -38.98 30.96
C ASP A 235 6.41 -39.54 29.53
N ALA A 236 6.20 -38.66 28.54
CA ALA A 236 6.14 -39.04 27.12
C ALA A 236 7.45 -39.69 26.62
N PHE A 237 8.62 -39.15 26.97
CA PHE A 237 9.90 -39.76 26.60
C PHE A 237 10.09 -41.12 27.27
N GLU A 238 9.71 -41.28 28.54
CA GLU A 238 9.72 -42.56 29.24
C GLU A 238 8.80 -43.59 28.56
N PHE A 239 7.59 -43.18 28.17
CA PHE A 239 6.68 -44.01 27.40
C PHE A 239 7.31 -44.44 26.08
N ILE A 240 7.89 -43.51 25.30
CA ILE A 240 8.53 -43.83 24.01
C ILE A 240 9.65 -44.86 24.20
N ILE A 241 10.47 -44.72 25.24
CA ILE A 241 11.55 -45.67 25.56
C ILE A 241 10.97 -47.06 25.90
N LYS A 242 9.94 -47.10 26.76
CA LYS A 242 9.29 -48.34 27.18
C LYS A 242 8.52 -49.03 26.05
N ASN A 243 7.87 -48.23 25.21
CA ASN A 243 7.15 -48.67 24.02
C ASN A 243 8.11 -49.08 22.89
N LYS A 244 9.41 -48.78 23.00
CA LYS A 244 10.43 -49.02 21.97
C LYS A 244 10.21 -48.20 20.70
N GLY A 245 9.72 -46.98 20.84
CA GLY A 245 9.56 -46.02 19.74
C GLY A 245 8.11 -45.63 19.45
N LEU A 246 7.95 -44.80 18.43
CA LEU A 246 6.65 -44.34 17.91
C LEU A 246 6.49 -44.71 16.44
N THR A 247 5.25 -44.85 16.00
CA THR A 247 4.88 -45.04 14.60
C THR A 247 4.78 -43.72 13.83
N THR A 248 4.53 -43.80 12.52
CA THR A 248 4.39 -42.61 11.66
C THR A 248 3.00 -41.99 11.77
N GLU A 249 2.92 -40.69 11.53
CA GLU A 249 1.64 -39.96 11.42
C GLU A 249 0.71 -40.57 10.36
N SER A 250 1.28 -41.09 9.26
CA SER A 250 0.49 -41.78 8.23
C SER A 250 -0.14 -43.10 8.69
N ASN A 251 0.45 -43.79 9.67
CA ASN A 251 -0.05 -45.07 10.18
C ASN A 251 -1.06 -44.88 11.31
N TYR A 252 -0.81 -43.88 12.17
CA TYR A 252 -1.70 -43.50 13.28
C TYR A 252 -2.01 -41.99 13.19
N PRO A 253 -2.95 -41.59 12.32
CA PRO A 253 -3.23 -40.18 12.06
C PRO A 253 -3.82 -39.46 13.27
N TYR A 254 -3.56 -38.15 13.34
CA TYR A 254 -4.09 -37.29 14.38
C TYR A 254 -5.58 -36.99 14.24
N GLU A 255 -6.32 -37.19 15.33
CA GLU A 255 -7.79 -37.04 15.42
C GLU A 255 -8.22 -35.88 16.33
N ALA A 256 -7.28 -35.28 17.08
CA ALA A 256 -7.52 -34.15 17.99
C ALA A 256 -8.53 -34.44 19.12
N THR A 257 -8.65 -35.70 19.51
CA THR A 257 -9.50 -36.17 20.61
C THR A 257 -8.83 -37.37 21.30
N ASP A 258 -9.25 -37.67 22.53
CA ASP A 258 -8.86 -38.90 23.21
C ASP A 258 -9.44 -40.11 22.48
N GLY A 259 -8.59 -41.06 22.11
CA GLY A 259 -8.94 -42.35 21.54
C GLY A 259 -8.63 -43.51 22.48
N SER A 260 -8.69 -44.72 21.93
CA SER A 260 -8.26 -45.94 22.62
C SER A 260 -7.01 -46.48 21.94
N CYS A 261 -5.97 -46.76 22.72
CA CYS A 261 -4.69 -47.25 22.20
C CYS A 261 -4.83 -48.42 21.21
N ASN A 262 -4.51 -48.17 19.94
CA ASN A 262 -4.50 -49.19 18.92
C ASN A 262 -3.14 -49.92 18.86
N LYS A 263 -3.04 -51.03 19.62
CA LYS A 263 -1.81 -51.83 19.74
C LYS A 263 -1.28 -52.40 18.41
N ALA A 264 -2.14 -52.62 17.42
CA ALA A 264 -1.72 -53.12 16.12
C ALA A 264 -0.97 -52.05 15.32
N LYS A 265 -1.38 -50.79 15.45
CA LYS A 265 -0.71 -49.65 14.81
C LYS A 265 0.54 -49.22 15.59
N SER A 266 0.44 -49.14 16.92
CA SER A 266 1.55 -48.72 17.79
C SER A 266 2.75 -49.68 17.77
N GLY A 267 2.54 -50.96 17.45
CA GLY A 267 3.62 -51.93 17.31
C GLY A 267 4.56 -51.73 16.10
N SER A 268 4.24 -50.81 15.19
CA SER A 268 5.04 -50.49 14.00
C SER A 268 5.94 -49.28 14.25
N HIS A 269 6.99 -49.44 15.06
CA HIS A 269 7.90 -48.35 15.45
C HIS A 269 8.74 -47.84 14.25
N ALA A 270 8.63 -46.56 13.95
CA ALA A 270 9.33 -45.85 12.89
C ALA A 270 10.60 -45.12 13.37
N ALA A 271 10.62 -44.68 14.62
CA ALA A 271 11.77 -44.05 15.25
C ALA A 271 11.85 -44.40 16.75
N GLN A 272 13.04 -44.28 17.35
CA GLN A 272 13.31 -44.62 18.75
C GLN A 272 14.26 -43.60 19.39
N ILE A 273 14.16 -43.43 20.70
CA ILE A 273 15.13 -42.72 21.53
C ILE A 273 15.63 -43.65 22.65
N SER A 274 16.84 -43.42 23.13
CA SER A 274 17.46 -44.22 24.20
C SER A 274 17.43 -43.54 25.58
N GLY A 275 17.02 -42.27 25.64
CA GLY A 275 17.04 -41.45 26.85
C GLY A 275 16.72 -39.99 26.54
N TYR A 276 16.51 -39.23 27.60
CA TYR A 276 16.35 -37.78 27.60
C TYR A 276 17.16 -37.18 28.76
N GLU A 277 17.37 -35.87 28.73
CA GLU A 277 18.14 -35.16 29.76
C GLU A 277 17.54 -33.79 30.00
N ASP A 278 17.34 -33.44 31.28
CA ASP A 278 16.80 -32.15 31.67
C ASP A 278 17.86 -31.05 31.55
N VAL A 279 17.48 -29.98 30.86
CA VAL A 279 18.27 -28.74 30.85
C VAL A 279 18.06 -28.02 32.19
N PRO A 280 19.12 -27.49 32.84
CA PRO A 280 18.99 -26.78 34.10
C PRO A 280 17.91 -25.69 34.06
N ALA A 281 16.97 -25.76 34.99
CA ALA A 281 15.87 -24.81 35.07
C ALA A 281 16.36 -23.37 35.32
N ASN A 282 15.65 -22.39 34.76
CA ASN A 282 15.97 -20.96 34.84
C ASN A 282 17.36 -20.58 34.30
N ASN A 283 17.95 -21.39 33.40
CA ASN A 283 19.25 -21.13 32.79
C ASN A 283 19.13 -21.02 31.26
N GLU A 284 18.87 -19.80 30.78
CA GLU A 284 18.76 -19.51 29.34
C GLU A 284 20.04 -19.85 28.57
N ALA A 285 21.22 -19.66 29.17
CA ALA A 285 22.48 -20.03 28.54
C ALA A 285 22.61 -21.54 28.33
N ALA A 286 22.18 -22.34 29.31
CA ALA A 286 22.14 -23.80 29.17
C ALA A 286 21.14 -24.22 28.09
N LEU A 287 19.96 -23.59 28.04
CA LEU A 287 18.98 -23.82 26.96
C LEU A 287 19.56 -23.48 25.59
N MET A 288 20.23 -22.34 25.43
CA MET A 288 20.87 -21.97 24.17
C MET A 288 21.98 -22.98 23.78
N LYS A 289 22.79 -23.45 24.74
CA LYS A 289 23.80 -24.49 24.48
C LYS A 289 23.16 -25.79 24.01
N ALA A 290 22.07 -26.23 24.66
CA ALA A 290 21.34 -27.44 24.28
C ALA A 290 20.64 -27.31 22.92
N VAL A 291 20.02 -26.16 22.62
CA VAL A 291 19.41 -25.91 21.30
C VAL A 291 20.47 -25.89 20.20
N ALA A 292 21.66 -25.34 20.47
CA ALA A 292 22.72 -25.22 19.49
C ALA A 292 23.53 -26.51 19.26
N ASN A 293 23.49 -27.46 20.19
CA ASN A 293 24.31 -28.67 20.17
C ASN A 293 23.44 -29.90 20.37
N GLN A 294 23.41 -30.79 19.38
CA GLN A 294 22.68 -32.05 19.41
C GLN A 294 23.54 -33.17 18.80
N PRO A 295 23.36 -34.43 19.21
CA PRO A 295 24.09 -35.57 18.65
C PRO A 295 23.81 -35.72 17.15
N MET A 296 24.84 -35.62 16.31
CA MET A 296 24.75 -35.76 14.85
C MET A 296 25.26 -37.13 14.41
N LEU A 297 24.81 -37.59 13.23
CA LEU A 297 25.40 -38.71 12.49
C LEU A 297 26.92 -38.55 12.39
N GLY A 298 27.65 -39.46 13.04
CA GLY A 298 29.11 -39.48 13.09
C GLY A 298 29.72 -39.28 14.48
N ASP A 299 28.94 -38.90 15.49
CA ASP A 299 29.44 -38.63 16.85
C ASP A 299 29.55 -39.89 17.73
N ARG A 300 30.12 -40.97 17.17
CA ARG A 300 30.67 -42.09 17.94
C ARG A 300 32.19 -42.00 17.91
N THR A 301 32.76 -41.06 18.66
CA THR A 301 34.12 -41.24 19.17
C THR A 301 34.24 -40.64 20.57
N SER A 302 34.19 -41.53 21.55
CA SER A 302 35.03 -41.39 22.73
C SER A 302 36.49 -41.33 22.30
N SER A 303 37.17 -40.24 22.69
CA SER A 303 38.62 -40.13 22.88
C SER A 303 39.57 -40.24 21.66
N SER A 304 40.62 -39.43 21.76
CA SER A 304 41.94 -39.50 21.08
C SER A 304 42.09 -38.84 19.70
N THR A 305 42.75 -37.67 19.74
CA THR A 305 43.94 -37.24 18.97
C THR A 305 44.11 -37.58 17.49
N GLN A 306 44.46 -36.51 16.74
CA GLN A 306 45.39 -36.43 15.60
C GLN A 306 45.02 -36.99 14.21
N ALA A 307 45.12 -36.08 13.23
CA ALA A 307 45.65 -36.23 11.87
C ALA A 307 44.80 -36.87 10.74
N GLU A 308 44.55 -36.00 9.73
CA GLU A 308 44.78 -36.17 8.28
C GLU A 308 44.01 -37.18 7.41
N CYS A 309 43.51 -36.63 6.29
CA CYS A 309 43.47 -37.14 4.92
C CYS A 309 43.40 -38.65 4.65
N LEU A 310 42.32 -39.08 3.98
CA LEU A 310 42.32 -39.72 2.64
C LEU A 310 40.94 -40.33 2.32
N LEU A 311 40.49 -40.09 1.07
CA LEU A 311 39.65 -40.93 0.18
C LEU A 311 38.44 -40.23 -0.42
N GLU A 312 38.71 -39.54 -1.53
CA GLU A 312 37.91 -39.70 -2.75
C GLU A 312 37.97 -41.17 -3.24
N ILE A 313 37.02 -41.56 -4.11
CA ILE A 313 36.85 -42.82 -4.86
C ILE A 313 35.81 -43.75 -4.23
N VAL A 314 34.59 -43.74 -4.80
CA VAL A 314 33.83 -44.89 -5.34
C VAL A 314 32.44 -44.39 -5.79
N GLU A 315 32.03 -44.82 -6.98
CA GLU A 315 30.72 -44.66 -7.66
C GLU A 315 30.56 -43.50 -8.66
N LEU A 316 31.48 -43.50 -9.62
CA LEU A 316 31.21 -43.18 -11.01
C LEU A 316 31.35 -44.47 -11.85
N ILE A 317 30.55 -45.51 -11.55
CA ILE A 317 30.35 -46.68 -12.43
C ILE A 317 28.92 -47.18 -12.21
N TRP A 318 28.01 -46.88 -13.14
CA TRP A 318 27.00 -47.78 -13.72
C TRP A 318 26.23 -46.98 -14.78
N THR A 319 26.84 -46.87 -15.95
CA THR A 319 26.19 -46.44 -17.19
C THR A 319 25.30 -47.55 -17.75
N MET A 320 24.12 -47.16 -18.23
CA MET A 320 23.43 -47.66 -19.44
C MET A 320 23.30 -49.17 -19.66
N GLU A 321 22.06 -49.69 -19.55
CA GLU A 321 21.53 -50.70 -20.47
C GLU A 321 20.00 -50.83 -20.35
N SER A 322 19.27 -50.21 -21.28
CA SER A 322 18.20 -50.84 -22.09
C SER A 322 17.37 -49.77 -22.80
N LEU A 323 17.73 -49.57 -24.07
CA LEU A 323 16.90 -48.99 -25.11
C LEU A 323 15.95 -50.06 -25.67
N GLN A 324 14.89 -49.57 -26.32
CA GLN A 324 14.02 -50.20 -27.34
C GLN A 324 12.89 -51.13 -26.88
N LEU A 325 11.66 -50.72 -27.18
CA LEU A 325 11.01 -51.15 -28.44
C LEU A 325 9.92 -50.16 -28.90
N ASP A 326 9.83 -50.08 -30.22
CA ASP A 326 9.18 -49.10 -31.09
C ASP A 326 7.70 -49.40 -31.45
N MET A 327 7.05 -48.33 -31.93
CA MET A 327 6.12 -48.21 -33.08
C MET A 327 4.94 -49.17 -33.30
N GLU A 328 3.73 -48.59 -33.43
CA GLU A 328 2.91 -48.47 -34.67
C GLU A 328 1.61 -47.68 -34.31
N GLN A 329 1.37 -46.46 -34.80
CA GLN A 329 0.95 -45.98 -36.14
C GLN A 329 -0.58 -45.86 -36.37
N VAL A 330 -0.96 -44.69 -36.94
CA VAL A 330 -2.07 -44.39 -37.87
C VAL A 330 -3.29 -43.55 -37.38
N MET A 331 -3.15 -42.24 -37.67
CA MET A 331 -4.02 -41.32 -38.45
C MET A 331 -5.46 -40.91 -38.06
N MET A 332 -5.61 -39.57 -37.98
CA MET A 332 -6.56 -38.67 -38.68
C MET A 332 -8.06 -38.61 -38.29
N VAL A 333 -8.44 -37.37 -37.91
CA VAL A 333 -9.74 -36.64 -37.92
C VAL A 333 -10.58 -36.84 -39.23
N PRO A 334 -11.84 -36.32 -39.43
CA PRO A 334 -12.82 -35.61 -38.57
C PRO A 334 -14.34 -35.91 -38.83
N THR A 335 -15.22 -35.17 -38.13
CA THR A 335 -16.63 -34.76 -38.47
C THR A 335 -17.83 -35.73 -38.35
N GLY A 336 -18.95 -35.19 -37.82
CA GLY A 336 -20.24 -35.21 -38.52
C GLY A 336 -21.34 -36.23 -38.14
N VAL A 337 -22.23 -35.82 -37.23
CA VAL A 337 -23.71 -35.80 -37.34
C VAL A 337 -24.52 -37.08 -37.76
N LYS A 338 -25.38 -37.50 -36.81
CA LYS A 338 -26.77 -38.05 -36.85
C LYS A 338 -27.15 -39.46 -37.39
N MET A 339 -27.95 -40.11 -36.51
CA MET A 339 -29.25 -40.81 -36.68
C MET A 339 -29.32 -42.31 -37.03
N ASP A 340 -30.40 -42.88 -36.45
CA ASP A 340 -31.10 -44.16 -36.64
C ASP A 340 -30.59 -45.40 -35.89
N THR A 341 -31.29 -45.97 -34.90
CA THR A 341 -32.64 -46.63 -34.80
C THR A 341 -32.70 -48.07 -35.34
N LEU A 342 -33.09 -49.00 -34.46
CA LEU A 342 -33.72 -50.32 -34.70
C LEU A 342 -34.17 -50.85 -33.31
N GLU A 343 -35.45 -50.80 -32.93
CA GLU A 343 -36.54 -51.78 -33.19
C GLU A 343 -36.28 -53.19 -32.58
N CYS A 344 -37.22 -53.97 -32.03
CA CYS A 344 -38.67 -53.88 -31.79
C CYS A 344 -39.10 -55.09 -30.91
N LYS A 345 -40.20 -54.98 -30.16
CA LYS A 345 -41.23 -56.04 -30.11
C LYS A 345 -42.57 -55.56 -29.53
N GLU A 346 -43.62 -55.74 -30.34
CA GLU A 346 -45.05 -55.50 -30.15
C GLU A 346 -45.68 -56.49 -29.13
N THR A 347 -46.89 -56.34 -28.55
CA THR A 347 -48.21 -56.26 -29.23
C THR A 347 -49.39 -56.03 -28.25
N LEU A 348 -50.44 -55.37 -28.77
CA LEU A 348 -51.90 -55.54 -28.56
C LEU A 348 -52.70 -54.78 -27.44
N MET A 349 -53.71 -54.03 -27.94
CA MET A 349 -54.78 -53.17 -27.37
C MET A 349 -56.12 -53.94 -27.10
N PRO A 350 -57.26 -53.41 -26.54
CA PRO A 350 -57.85 -52.06 -26.77
C PRO A 350 -58.77 -51.35 -25.72
N ARG A 351 -58.93 -50.03 -25.94
CA ARG A 351 -60.07 -49.06 -25.78
C ARG A 351 -61.10 -49.07 -24.62
N LYS A 352 -61.38 -47.81 -24.18
CA LYS A 352 -62.53 -47.14 -23.50
C LYS A 352 -62.20 -46.75 -22.04
N ALA A 353 -62.49 -45.54 -21.49
CA ALA A 353 -63.50 -44.53 -21.77
C ALA A 353 -63.09 -43.11 -21.27
N PHE A 354 -63.91 -42.12 -21.64
CA PHE A 354 -63.94 -40.69 -21.29
C PHE A 354 -63.90 -40.37 -19.76
N VAL A 355 -63.36 -39.20 -19.38
CA VAL A 355 -64.05 -38.05 -18.72
C VAL A 355 -63.04 -36.91 -18.45
N ALA A 356 -63.52 -35.66 -18.59
CA ALA A 356 -62.79 -34.40 -18.64
C ALA A 356 -62.31 -33.83 -17.28
N LEU A 357 -61.22 -33.06 -17.33
CA LEU A 357 -60.69 -32.16 -16.28
C LEU A 357 -61.02 -30.69 -16.63
N PRO A 358 -61.36 -29.80 -15.67
CA PRO A 358 -61.58 -28.39 -15.94
C PRO A 358 -60.28 -27.56 -15.94
N CYS A 359 -60.19 -26.66 -16.91
CA CYS A 359 -59.20 -25.60 -17.06
C CYS A 359 -59.28 -24.55 -15.93
N SER A 360 -58.33 -24.56 -15.01
CA SER A 360 -58.02 -23.38 -14.18
C SER A 360 -56.52 -23.23 -13.83
N LEU A 361 -55.66 -24.07 -14.41
CA LEU A 361 -54.20 -23.98 -14.22
C LEU A 361 -53.47 -22.87 -15.02
N PRO A 362 -53.89 -22.45 -16.24
CA PRO A 362 -53.09 -21.50 -17.04
C PRO A 362 -53.10 -20.06 -16.51
N ILE A 363 -54.19 -19.63 -15.85
CA ILE A 363 -54.35 -18.24 -15.36
C ILE A 363 -53.61 -18.03 -14.03
N LEU A 364 -53.52 -19.08 -13.20
CA LEU A 364 -52.75 -19.05 -11.95
C LEU A 364 -51.24 -19.00 -12.22
N LEU A 365 -50.78 -19.69 -13.27
CA LEU A 365 -49.37 -19.70 -13.69
C LEU A 365 -48.92 -18.34 -14.26
N LEU A 366 -49.78 -17.64 -15.01
CA LEU A 366 -49.48 -16.30 -15.53
C LEU A 366 -49.40 -15.23 -14.41
N LYS A 367 -50.30 -15.27 -13.41
CA LYS A 367 -50.24 -14.36 -12.25
C LYS A 367 -49.05 -14.65 -11.32
N LEU A 368 -48.65 -15.91 -11.21
CA LEU A 368 -47.45 -16.31 -10.47
C LEU A 368 -46.19 -15.81 -11.18
N GLN A 369 -46.16 -15.81 -12.51
CA GLN A 369 -45.03 -15.34 -13.30
C GLN A 369 -44.84 -13.82 -13.20
N GLU A 370 -45.91 -13.02 -13.17
CA GLU A 370 -45.81 -11.57 -12.93
C GLU A 370 -45.41 -11.23 -11.49
N LEU A 371 -45.90 -11.98 -10.50
CA LEU A 371 -45.49 -11.80 -9.10
C LEU A 371 -44.02 -12.19 -8.89
N ILE A 372 -43.55 -13.27 -9.53
CA ILE A 372 -42.14 -13.68 -9.52
C ILE A 372 -41.27 -12.64 -10.22
N PHE A 373 -41.73 -12.04 -11.32
CA PHE A 373 -40.99 -10.96 -11.98
C PHE A 373 -40.93 -9.69 -11.13
N ALA A 374 -42.01 -9.31 -10.45
CA ALA A 374 -42.04 -8.16 -9.54
C ALA A 374 -41.15 -8.38 -8.31
N VAL A 375 -41.17 -9.59 -7.74
CA VAL A 375 -40.29 -9.96 -6.62
C VAL A 375 -38.84 -10.05 -7.06
N LEU A 376 -38.54 -10.58 -8.26
CA LEU A 376 -37.19 -10.56 -8.82
C LEU A 376 -36.72 -9.13 -9.12
N LEU A 377 -37.59 -8.24 -9.58
CA LEU A 377 -37.25 -6.83 -9.80
C LEU A 377 -36.93 -6.12 -8.47
N VAL A 378 -37.72 -6.37 -7.42
CA VAL A 378 -37.47 -5.86 -6.06
C VAL A 378 -36.21 -6.48 -5.47
N VAL A 379 -35.96 -7.78 -5.66
CA VAL A 379 -34.74 -8.47 -5.20
C VAL A 379 -33.52 -7.99 -5.98
N VAL A 380 -33.62 -7.68 -7.28
CA VAL A 380 -32.53 -7.09 -8.08
C VAL A 380 -32.30 -5.62 -7.70
N LEU A 381 -33.35 -4.86 -7.36
CA LEU A 381 -33.24 -3.48 -6.83
C LEU A 381 -32.75 -3.42 -5.37
N CYS A 382 -33.02 -4.45 -4.57
CA CYS A 382 -32.49 -4.61 -3.21
C CYS A 382 -31.07 -5.21 -3.23
N ALA A 383 -30.78 -6.12 -4.17
CA ALA A 383 -29.45 -6.67 -4.39
C ALA A 383 -28.52 -5.64 -5.03
N SER A 384 -29.00 -4.75 -5.91
CA SER A 384 -28.17 -3.63 -6.39
C SER A 384 -27.86 -2.63 -5.27
N GLN A 385 -28.77 -2.42 -4.32
CA GLN A 385 -28.50 -1.65 -3.09
C GLN A 385 -27.60 -2.40 -2.08
N ALA A 386 -27.66 -3.73 -2.00
CA ALA A 386 -26.82 -4.55 -1.12
C ALA A 386 -25.41 -4.80 -1.70
N TRP A 387 -25.28 -4.94 -3.02
CA TRP A 387 -24.01 -5.10 -3.73
C TRP A 387 -23.29 -3.77 -3.92
N SER A 388 -24.04 -2.64 -3.92
CA SER A 388 -23.45 -1.31 -3.82
C SER A 388 -22.89 -0.99 -2.42
N ARG A 389 -23.20 -1.80 -1.39
CA ARG A 389 -22.75 -1.55 0.00
C ARG A 389 -21.50 -2.34 0.41
N SER A 390 -21.07 -3.34 -0.35
CA SER A 390 -19.91 -4.18 0.06
C SER A 390 -18.55 -3.66 -0.43
N LEU A 391 -18.48 -2.44 -0.97
CA LEU A 391 -17.23 -1.80 -1.39
C LEU A 391 -17.09 -0.44 -0.69
N ASN A 392 -16.18 -0.40 0.28
CA ASN A 392 -15.81 0.66 1.22
C ASN A 392 -16.77 0.90 2.39
N GLU A 393 -16.23 0.78 3.61
CA GLU A 393 -15.77 1.99 4.29
C GLU A 393 -14.76 1.66 5.40
N LEU A 394 -13.53 2.18 5.25
CA LEU A 394 -12.64 2.43 6.38
C LEU A 394 -13.38 3.34 7.37
N SER A 395 -13.23 3.11 8.67
CA SER A 395 -13.82 4.01 9.67
C SER A 395 -13.32 5.44 9.46
N MET A 396 -14.12 6.45 9.81
CA MET A 396 -13.70 7.86 9.69
C MET A 396 -12.39 8.16 10.40
N ASN A 397 -12.10 7.44 11.49
CA ASN A 397 -10.83 7.51 12.19
C ASN A 397 -9.68 6.97 11.31
N GLU A 398 -9.83 5.80 10.71
CA GLU A 398 -8.83 5.26 9.78
C GLU A 398 -8.63 6.15 8.55
N ARG A 399 -9.72 6.71 8.01
CA ARG A 399 -9.67 7.68 6.90
C ARG A 399 -8.91 8.95 7.32
N HIS A 400 -9.13 9.45 8.54
CA HIS A 400 -8.41 10.61 9.09
C HIS A 400 -6.94 10.31 9.35
N GLU A 401 -6.59 9.15 9.91
CA GLU A 401 -5.19 8.74 10.13
C GLU A 401 -4.44 8.55 8.81
N MET A 402 -5.08 7.94 7.81
CA MET A 402 -4.50 7.79 6.47
C MET A 402 -4.34 9.14 5.77
N TRP A 403 -5.33 10.03 5.91
CA TRP A 403 -5.27 11.38 5.39
C TRP A 403 -4.18 12.20 6.08
N MET A 404 -4.05 12.10 7.41
CA MET A 404 -2.98 12.73 8.17
C MET A 404 -1.60 12.25 7.70
N GLY A 405 -1.44 10.93 7.50
CA GLY A 405 -0.21 10.36 6.94
C GLY A 405 0.09 10.85 5.53
N LYS A 406 -0.94 10.98 4.68
CA LYS A 406 -0.82 11.48 3.30
C LYS A 406 -0.37 12.95 3.25
N TYR A 407 -0.89 13.80 4.14
CA TYR A 407 -0.60 15.24 4.16
C TYR A 407 0.41 15.66 5.23
N GLY A 408 1.04 14.71 5.92
CA GLY A 408 2.05 14.96 6.95
C GLY A 408 1.52 15.73 8.16
N ARG A 409 0.24 15.55 8.52
CA ARG A 409 -0.43 16.31 9.59
C ARG A 409 0.00 15.82 10.97
N VAL A 410 0.50 16.74 11.79
CA VAL A 410 0.87 16.50 13.19
C VAL A 410 0.17 17.55 14.04
N TYR A 411 -0.64 17.09 14.99
CA TYR A 411 -1.36 17.97 15.91
C TYR A 411 -0.62 18.12 17.23
N LYS A 412 -0.81 19.28 17.87
CA LYS A 412 -0.15 19.63 19.13
C LYS A 412 -0.42 18.61 20.25
N ASP A 413 -1.66 18.15 20.35
CA ASP A 413 -2.13 17.23 21.38
C ASP A 413 -3.36 16.43 20.91
N ASN A 414 -3.81 15.49 21.74
CA ASN A 414 -4.95 14.63 21.43
C ASN A 414 -6.29 15.39 21.36
N ALA A 415 -6.43 16.51 22.09
CA ALA A 415 -7.66 17.30 22.09
C ALA A 415 -7.80 18.05 20.75
N GLU A 416 -6.71 18.62 20.24
CA GLU A 416 -6.65 19.19 18.90
C GLU A 416 -6.90 18.13 17.83
N LYS A 417 -6.30 16.94 17.96
CA LYS A 417 -6.54 15.82 17.04
C LYS A 417 -8.02 15.41 16.99
N GLU A 418 -8.70 15.35 18.14
CA GLU A 418 -10.12 15.03 18.21
C GLU A 418 -10.99 16.13 17.58
N ARG A 419 -10.67 17.41 17.83
CA ARG A 419 -11.33 18.56 17.17
C ARG A 419 -11.17 18.48 15.65
N ARG A 420 -9.96 18.21 15.17
CA ARG A 420 -9.62 18.10 13.74
C ARG A 420 -10.28 16.90 13.09
N LEU A 421 -10.36 15.77 13.78
CA LEU A 421 -11.12 14.59 13.33
C LEU A 421 -12.62 14.92 13.15
N LYS A 422 -13.20 15.71 14.06
CA LYS A 422 -14.61 16.12 13.98
C LYS A 422 -14.86 17.01 12.74
N THR A 423 -13.97 17.98 12.50
CA THR A 423 -14.01 18.83 11.30
C THR A 423 -13.81 18.00 10.03
N PHE A 424 -12.81 17.12 10.04
CA PHE A 424 -12.55 16.17 8.95
C PHE A 424 -13.77 15.35 8.59
N LYS A 425 -14.44 14.77 9.59
CA LYS A 425 -15.66 13.99 9.37
C LYS A 425 -16.76 14.84 8.73
N ALA A 426 -17.03 16.03 9.26
CA ALA A 426 -18.07 16.92 8.72
C ALA A 426 -17.79 17.31 7.26
N ASN A 427 -16.54 17.63 6.94
CA ASN A 427 -16.13 17.98 5.58
C ASN A 427 -16.20 16.79 4.63
N VAL A 428 -15.82 15.58 5.06
CA VAL A 428 -15.97 14.36 4.26
C VAL A 428 -17.44 14.09 3.95
N GLU A 429 -18.32 14.21 4.94
CA GLU A 429 -19.77 14.06 4.76
C GLU A 429 -20.33 15.12 3.77
N TYR A 430 -19.86 16.36 3.86
CA TYR A 430 -20.20 17.42 2.91
C TYR A 430 -19.75 17.09 1.48
N ILE A 431 -18.49 16.68 1.30
CA ILE A 431 -17.92 16.30 -0.01
C ILE A 431 -18.72 15.16 -0.63
N GLU A 432 -18.99 14.11 0.14
CA GLU A 432 -19.69 12.92 -0.35
C GLU A 432 -21.15 13.21 -0.67
N SER A 433 -21.84 14.00 0.15
CA SER A 433 -23.23 14.41 -0.11
C SER A 433 -23.35 15.28 -1.36
N SER A 434 -22.46 16.27 -1.52
CA SER A 434 -22.39 17.14 -2.70
C SER A 434 -22.11 16.36 -3.98
N ASN A 435 -21.19 15.39 -3.94
CA ASN A 435 -20.87 14.56 -5.11
C ASN A 435 -21.99 13.56 -5.45
N ARG A 436 -22.69 13.03 -4.44
CA ARG A 436 -23.80 12.07 -4.62
C ARG A 436 -25.02 12.70 -5.26
N ALA A 437 -25.25 14.00 -5.03
CA ALA A 437 -26.32 14.74 -5.70
C ALA A 437 -26.18 14.70 -7.24
N GLY A 438 -24.97 14.58 -7.77
CA GLY A 438 -24.71 14.27 -9.19
C GLY A 438 -25.06 15.37 -10.20
N ILE A 439 -25.55 16.52 -9.74
CA ILE A 439 -26.09 17.61 -10.59
C ILE A 439 -25.02 18.64 -10.98
N LYS A 440 -23.92 18.74 -10.23
CA LYS A 440 -22.88 19.76 -10.42
C LYS A 440 -21.89 19.35 -11.54
N PRO A 441 -21.47 20.27 -12.44
CA PRO A 441 -20.47 20.02 -13.49
C PRO A 441 -19.02 19.96 -12.95
N TYR A 442 -18.86 19.95 -11.63
CA TYR A 442 -17.60 19.77 -10.93
C TYR A 442 -17.73 18.74 -9.80
N LYS A 443 -16.58 18.27 -9.32
CA LYS A 443 -16.44 17.34 -8.20
C LYS A 443 -15.68 17.97 -7.05
N LEU A 444 -16.07 17.56 -5.85
CA LEU A 444 -15.35 17.85 -4.63
C LEU A 444 -14.48 16.64 -4.24
N ALA A 445 -13.37 16.86 -3.55
CA ALA A 445 -12.54 15.76 -3.04
C ALA A 445 -11.94 16.09 -1.67
N ILE A 446 -11.62 15.04 -0.92
CA ILE A 446 -10.85 15.17 0.32
C ILE A 446 -9.45 15.64 -0.03
N ASN A 447 -9.17 16.89 0.29
CA ASN A 447 -7.89 17.54 0.05
C ASN A 447 -7.20 17.92 1.36
N GLU A 448 -6.10 18.67 1.30
CA GLU A 448 -5.32 19.03 2.49
C GLU A 448 -6.05 19.97 3.45
N PHE A 449 -7.15 20.60 3.03
CA PHE A 449 -7.98 21.48 3.86
C PHE A 449 -9.10 20.73 4.58
N ALA A 450 -9.15 19.40 4.45
CA ALA A 450 -10.25 18.61 5.00
C ALA A 450 -10.37 18.70 6.53
N ASP A 451 -9.32 19.05 7.28
CA ASP A 451 -9.40 19.26 8.74
C ASP A 451 -9.63 20.72 9.17
N LEU A 452 -9.82 21.63 8.22
CA LEU A 452 -10.12 23.04 8.46
C LEU A 452 -11.61 23.31 8.31
N THR A 453 -12.13 24.13 9.21
CA THR A 453 -13.44 24.76 9.00
C THR A 453 -13.36 25.75 7.83
N ASN A 454 -14.51 26.13 7.27
CA ASN A 454 -14.52 27.06 6.14
C ASN A 454 -14.02 28.45 6.56
N GLU A 455 -14.31 28.85 7.79
CA GLU A 455 -13.83 30.08 8.41
C GLU A 455 -12.29 30.04 8.58
N GLU A 456 -11.74 28.95 9.11
CA GLU A 456 -10.27 28.77 9.21
C GLU A 456 -9.58 28.76 7.83
N PHE A 457 -10.26 28.23 6.80
CA PHE A 457 -9.77 28.28 5.42
C PHE A 457 -9.73 29.72 4.92
N GLN A 458 -10.84 30.46 5.01
CA GLN A 458 -10.91 31.85 4.56
C GLN A 458 -9.87 32.73 5.28
N GLU A 459 -9.81 32.68 6.62
CA GLU A 459 -8.91 33.52 7.42
C GLU A 459 -7.44 33.32 7.07
N SER A 460 -7.04 32.10 6.72
CA SER A 460 -5.64 31.79 6.43
C SER A 460 -5.25 31.94 4.95
N ARG A 461 -6.23 31.99 4.03
CA ARG A 461 -6.01 31.85 2.57
C ARG A 461 -6.52 33.01 1.73
N ASN A 462 -7.58 33.68 2.18
CA ASN A 462 -8.29 34.71 1.44
C ASN A 462 -7.91 36.08 2.00
N GLY A 463 -6.74 36.57 1.58
CA GLY A 463 -6.19 37.85 2.04
C GLY A 463 -6.28 38.97 1.00
N TYR A 464 -7.09 38.85 -0.05
CA TYR A 464 -7.31 40.00 -0.93
C TYR A 464 -8.12 41.06 -0.21
N ARG A 465 -7.68 42.32 -0.27
CA ARG A 465 -8.34 43.45 0.38
C ARG A 465 -8.97 44.35 -0.68
N PHE A 466 -10.28 44.15 -0.92
CA PHE A 466 -11.01 44.95 -1.89
C PHE A 466 -11.10 46.41 -1.47
N LYS A 467 -10.76 47.31 -2.40
CA LYS A 467 -11.02 48.75 -2.30
C LYS A 467 -11.71 49.18 -3.59
N PRO A 468 -12.85 49.90 -3.54
CA PRO A 468 -13.50 50.38 -4.76
C PRO A 468 -12.57 51.37 -5.47
N SER A 469 -12.00 50.99 -6.61
CA SER A 469 -11.17 51.88 -7.42
C SER A 469 -12.02 52.69 -8.41
N VAL A 470 -11.54 53.89 -8.70
CA VAL A 470 -12.19 54.94 -9.48
C VAL A 470 -12.28 54.51 -10.94
N THR A 471 -13.47 54.67 -11.54
CA THR A 471 -13.78 54.33 -12.94
C THR A 471 -12.72 54.86 -13.92
N SER A 472 -11.79 54.01 -14.34
CA SER A 472 -10.93 54.27 -15.50
C SER A 472 -11.73 54.04 -16.78
N SER A 473 -11.73 55.03 -17.68
CA SER A 473 -12.54 55.03 -18.90
C SER A 473 -11.82 54.50 -20.14
N SER A 474 -10.55 54.08 -20.05
CA SER A 474 -9.76 53.62 -21.20
C SER A 474 -8.73 52.56 -20.76
N PHE A 475 -8.68 51.42 -21.47
CA PHE A 475 -7.68 50.37 -21.26
C PHE A 475 -7.09 49.89 -22.60
N LYS A 476 -5.83 49.45 -22.59
CA LYS A 476 -4.99 49.17 -23.76
C LYS A 476 -5.62 48.28 -24.83
N TYR A 477 -6.41 47.29 -24.43
CA TYR A 477 -7.01 46.31 -25.35
C TYR A 477 -8.46 46.63 -25.72
N GLU A 478 -8.96 47.83 -25.41
CA GLU A 478 -10.34 48.25 -25.68
C GLU A 478 -10.75 48.07 -27.14
N ASN A 479 -9.86 48.44 -28.06
CA ASN A 479 -10.08 48.38 -29.51
C ASN A 479 -9.79 47.00 -30.15
N VAL A 480 -9.47 45.97 -29.38
CA VAL A 480 -9.32 44.60 -29.90
C VAL A 480 -10.68 44.08 -30.34
N THR A 481 -10.86 43.81 -31.63
CA THR A 481 -12.12 43.33 -32.23
C THR A 481 -12.13 41.83 -32.48
N ALA A 482 -10.96 41.19 -32.62
CA ALA A 482 -10.81 39.77 -32.87
C ALA A 482 -10.15 39.09 -31.66
N VAL A 483 -10.93 38.28 -30.95
CA VAL A 483 -10.50 37.53 -29.76
C VAL A 483 -10.71 36.04 -30.08
N PRO A 484 -9.70 35.16 -29.89
CA PRO A 484 -9.84 33.74 -30.19
C PRO A 484 -10.88 33.10 -29.26
N SER A 485 -11.53 32.02 -29.70
CA SER A 485 -12.54 31.31 -28.91
C SER A 485 -11.97 30.55 -27.70
N THR A 486 -10.67 30.26 -27.71
CA THR A 486 -9.94 29.62 -26.62
C THR A 486 -8.57 30.26 -26.45
N MET A 487 -8.13 30.46 -25.22
CA MET A 487 -6.79 30.93 -24.87
C MET A 487 -6.23 30.10 -23.71
N ASP A 488 -4.96 29.72 -23.78
CA ASP A 488 -4.25 29.06 -22.68
C ASP A 488 -2.77 29.46 -22.70
N TRP A 489 -2.38 30.39 -21.82
CA TRP A 489 -1.01 30.91 -21.74
C TRP A 489 0.01 29.87 -21.26
N ARG A 490 -0.43 28.77 -20.65
CA ARG A 490 0.47 27.66 -20.27
C ARG A 490 1.04 27.01 -21.53
N THR A 491 0.22 26.81 -22.56
CA THR A 491 0.66 26.27 -23.86
C THR A 491 1.63 27.19 -24.60
N LYS A 492 1.62 28.48 -24.24
CA LYS A 492 2.54 29.51 -24.77
C LYS A 492 3.81 29.67 -23.91
N GLY A 493 3.95 28.89 -22.84
CA GLY A 493 5.08 28.98 -21.91
C GLY A 493 5.19 30.33 -21.20
N ALA A 494 4.05 31.01 -21.00
CA ALA A 494 3.95 32.32 -20.35
C ALA A 494 3.37 32.23 -18.92
N VAL A 495 3.39 31.04 -18.32
CA VAL A 495 2.96 30.80 -16.95
C VAL A 495 3.99 29.87 -16.32
N THR A 496 4.45 30.19 -15.11
CA THR A 496 5.33 29.35 -14.30
C THR A 496 4.58 28.13 -13.74
N PRO A 497 5.28 27.11 -13.22
CA PRO A 497 4.62 26.07 -12.41
C PRO A 497 3.83 26.71 -11.25
N ILE A 498 2.70 26.10 -10.88
CA ILE A 498 1.88 26.59 -9.76
C ILE A 498 2.71 26.58 -8.47
N LYS A 499 2.72 27.73 -7.79
CA LYS A 499 3.39 27.94 -6.50
C LYS A 499 2.37 27.90 -5.36
N ASP A 500 2.83 27.65 -4.13
CA ASP A 500 1.99 27.50 -2.93
C ASP A 500 2.13 28.69 -1.99
N GLN A 501 1.06 29.44 -1.72
CA GLN A 501 1.07 30.45 -0.64
C GLN A 501 1.13 29.83 0.76
N GLY A 502 0.94 28.53 0.89
CA GLY A 502 0.93 27.85 2.18
C GLY A 502 0.05 28.59 3.19
N GLN A 503 0.56 28.77 4.40
CA GLN A 503 0.09 29.58 5.55
C GLN A 503 -0.63 30.91 5.34
N CYS A 504 -0.20 31.60 4.31
CA CYS A 504 -0.11 33.05 4.32
C CYS A 504 -1.22 33.61 3.45
N GLY A 505 -1.96 34.62 3.92
CA GLY A 505 -3.00 35.32 3.16
C GLY A 505 -2.43 36.23 2.07
N CYS A 506 -1.37 35.83 1.38
CA CYS A 506 -0.67 36.66 0.40
C CYS A 506 -1.05 36.37 -1.06
N CYS A 507 -2.28 35.91 -1.32
CA CYS A 507 -2.76 35.63 -2.68
C CYS A 507 -2.64 36.83 -3.63
N TRP A 508 -2.69 38.05 -3.09
CA TRP A 508 -2.44 39.31 -3.81
C TRP A 508 -1.05 39.34 -4.45
N ALA A 509 0.01 38.99 -3.69
CA ALA A 509 1.39 39.00 -4.15
C ALA A 509 1.61 37.97 -5.27
N PHE A 510 1.08 36.76 -5.11
CA PHE A 510 1.19 35.70 -6.12
C PHE A 510 0.45 36.04 -7.41
N SER A 511 -0.76 36.62 -7.30
CA SER A 511 -1.53 37.04 -8.47
C SER A 511 -0.80 38.13 -9.27
N ALA A 512 -0.22 39.12 -8.58
CA ALA A 512 0.58 40.17 -9.20
C ALA A 512 1.86 39.63 -9.83
N VAL A 513 2.60 38.78 -9.12
CA VAL A 513 3.84 38.16 -9.61
C VAL A 513 3.57 37.31 -10.84
N ALA A 514 2.57 36.42 -10.83
CA ALA A 514 2.28 35.57 -11.98
C ALA A 514 1.86 36.37 -13.23
N ALA A 515 1.14 37.49 -13.07
CA ALA A 515 0.86 38.41 -14.17
C ALA A 515 2.16 39.07 -14.70
N MET A 516 3.05 39.50 -13.80
CA MET A 516 4.35 40.07 -14.13
C MET A 516 5.27 39.07 -14.85
N GLU A 517 5.32 37.82 -14.41
CA GLU A 517 6.08 36.74 -15.06
C GLU A 517 5.59 36.50 -16.49
N GLY A 518 4.26 36.49 -16.67
CA GLY A 518 3.61 36.36 -17.97
C GLY A 518 3.99 37.49 -18.94
N ILE A 519 3.84 38.75 -18.53
CA ILE A 519 4.20 39.88 -19.40
C ILE A 519 5.73 39.97 -19.62
N THR A 520 6.54 39.54 -18.66
CA THR A 520 8.01 39.42 -18.82
C THR A 520 8.34 38.40 -19.90
N LYS A 521 7.68 37.24 -19.93
CA LYS A 521 7.84 36.26 -21.01
C LYS A 521 7.47 36.84 -22.36
N LEU A 522 6.36 37.56 -22.45
CA LEU A 522 5.87 38.11 -23.72
C LEU A 522 6.75 39.24 -24.26
N SER A 523 7.33 40.05 -23.38
CA SER A 523 8.19 41.17 -23.76
C SER A 523 9.64 40.79 -24.02
N THR A 524 10.19 39.81 -23.29
CA THR A 524 11.62 39.45 -23.34
C THR A 524 11.89 38.10 -23.99
N GLY A 525 10.88 37.26 -24.17
CA GLY A 525 11.01 35.86 -24.59
C GLY A 525 11.46 34.90 -23.48
N LYS A 526 11.77 35.38 -22.28
CA LYS A 526 12.24 34.56 -21.14
C LYS A 526 11.19 34.49 -20.05
N LEU A 527 10.84 33.27 -19.63
CA LEU A 527 10.01 33.05 -18.45
C LEU A 527 10.95 33.03 -17.25
N ILE A 528 10.74 33.94 -16.30
CA ILE A 528 11.58 34.09 -15.11
C ILE A 528 10.67 33.83 -13.91
N SER A 529 11.06 32.92 -13.03
CA SER A 529 10.35 32.72 -11.76
C SER A 529 10.77 33.80 -10.78
N LEU A 530 9.85 34.71 -10.47
CA LEU A 530 10.06 35.86 -9.59
C LEU A 530 9.63 35.54 -8.16
N SER A 531 10.12 36.32 -7.19
CA SER A 531 9.90 36.08 -5.76
C SER A 531 8.62 36.75 -5.26
N GLU A 532 7.68 35.95 -4.77
CA GLU A 532 6.53 36.44 -4.00
C GLU A 532 6.94 36.89 -2.60
N GLN A 533 7.95 36.25 -1.99
CA GLN A 533 8.43 36.62 -0.66
C GLN A 533 9.00 38.04 -0.61
N GLU A 534 9.61 38.51 -1.70
CA GLU A 534 10.06 39.90 -1.79
C GLU A 534 8.88 40.87 -1.61
N LEU A 535 7.74 40.62 -2.25
CA LEU A 535 6.54 41.44 -2.03
C LEU A 535 6.04 41.32 -0.59
N VAL A 536 5.91 40.09 -0.08
CA VAL A 536 5.43 39.85 1.30
C VAL A 536 6.30 40.57 2.35
N ASP A 537 7.62 40.57 2.19
CA ASP A 537 8.55 41.15 3.16
C ASP A 537 8.82 42.64 2.96
N CYS A 538 8.80 43.13 1.72
CA CYS A 538 9.23 44.47 1.36
C CYS A 538 8.10 45.43 1.04
N ASP A 539 6.94 44.93 0.60
CA ASP A 539 5.77 45.75 0.32
C ASP A 539 4.87 45.82 1.54
N THR A 540 5.38 46.52 2.56
CA THR A 540 4.71 46.70 3.86
C THR A 540 4.27 48.15 4.08
N SER A 541 4.39 48.99 3.05
CA SER A 541 4.06 50.41 3.09
C SER A 541 2.80 50.68 2.28
N GLY A 542 1.67 50.92 2.93
CA GLY A 542 0.39 51.15 2.24
C GLY A 542 -0.70 50.24 2.80
N GLU A 543 -1.55 49.70 1.91
CA GLU A 543 -2.63 48.78 2.28
C GLU A 543 -2.15 47.31 2.42
N ASP A 544 -0.99 46.99 1.82
CA ASP A 544 -0.36 45.67 1.85
C ASP A 544 0.28 45.37 3.20
N GLN A 545 -0.07 44.21 3.76
CA GLN A 545 0.29 43.77 5.11
C GLN A 545 0.80 42.33 5.12
N GLY A 546 1.58 41.96 4.12
CA GLY A 546 2.19 40.64 3.99
C GLY A 546 1.14 39.52 4.02
N CYS A 547 1.26 38.61 4.97
CA CYS A 547 0.32 37.51 5.19
C CYS A 547 -1.07 37.94 5.67
N ASN A 548 -1.24 39.19 6.14
CA ASN A 548 -2.55 39.71 6.55
C ASN A 548 -3.35 40.28 5.36
N GLY A 549 -2.81 40.17 4.15
CA GLY A 549 -3.50 40.54 2.93
C GLY A 549 -3.02 41.82 2.28
N GLY A 550 -3.55 42.10 1.09
CA GLY A 550 -3.10 43.17 0.20
C GLY A 550 -3.90 43.28 -1.09
N LEU A 551 -3.47 44.20 -1.96
CA LEU A 551 -4.08 44.60 -3.21
C LEU A 551 -3.08 44.45 -4.36
N MET A 552 -3.50 43.84 -5.48
CA MET A 552 -2.58 43.61 -6.61
C MET A 552 -2.09 44.91 -7.27
N ASP A 553 -2.88 45.99 -7.22
CA ASP A 553 -2.51 47.30 -7.76
C ASP A 553 -1.37 47.94 -6.95
N ASP A 554 -1.45 47.87 -5.62
CA ASP A 554 -0.40 48.34 -4.71
C ASP A 554 0.89 47.54 -4.94
N ALA A 555 0.78 46.22 -5.12
CA ALA A 555 1.91 45.37 -5.50
C ALA A 555 2.55 45.81 -6.82
N PHE A 556 1.76 46.12 -7.87
CA PHE A 556 2.31 46.64 -9.12
C PHE A 556 2.99 48.00 -8.94
N GLU A 557 2.41 48.90 -8.13
CA GLU A 557 3.05 50.17 -7.79
C GLU A 557 4.38 49.98 -7.07
N PHE A 558 4.43 49.05 -6.10
CA PHE A 558 5.66 48.71 -5.40
C PHE A 558 6.70 48.20 -6.39
N ILE A 559 6.36 47.27 -7.28
CA ILE A 559 7.30 46.73 -8.27
C ILE A 559 7.89 47.85 -9.14
N ILE A 560 7.06 48.82 -9.56
CA ILE A 560 7.51 49.98 -10.34
C ILE A 560 8.46 50.86 -9.50
N LYS A 561 8.10 51.19 -8.26
CA LYS A 561 8.92 52.01 -7.34
C LYS A 561 10.24 51.32 -6.97
N ASN A 562 10.20 49.99 -6.79
CA ASN A 562 11.33 49.13 -6.48
C ASN A 562 12.21 48.85 -7.71
N LYS A 563 11.77 49.22 -8.92
CA LYS A 563 12.45 48.98 -10.22
C LYS A 563 12.56 47.50 -10.61
N GLY A 564 11.62 46.69 -10.14
CA GLY A 564 11.52 45.27 -10.45
C GLY A 564 11.56 44.35 -9.24
N LEU A 565 11.52 43.04 -9.50
CA LEU A 565 11.61 41.98 -8.50
C LEU A 565 12.78 41.05 -8.78
N THR A 566 13.32 40.42 -7.75
CA THR A 566 14.32 39.37 -7.83
C THR A 566 13.71 38.00 -8.15
N THR A 567 14.55 36.99 -8.36
CA THR A 567 14.10 35.62 -8.64
C THR A 567 13.69 34.88 -7.37
N GLU A 568 12.75 33.94 -7.52
CA GLU A 568 12.35 33.00 -6.45
C GLU A 568 13.56 32.26 -5.87
N SER A 569 14.55 31.90 -6.70
CA SER A 569 15.77 31.24 -6.23
C SER A 569 16.67 32.12 -5.35
N ASN A 570 16.62 33.44 -5.50
CA ASN A 570 17.44 34.38 -4.75
C ASN A 570 16.75 34.80 -3.44
N TYR A 571 15.43 34.96 -3.49
CA TYR A 571 14.58 35.27 -2.34
C TYR A 571 13.45 34.24 -2.23
N PRO A 572 13.74 33.04 -1.70
CA PRO A 572 12.77 31.94 -1.64
C PRO A 572 11.56 32.24 -0.75
N TYR A 573 10.44 31.62 -1.08
CA TYR A 573 9.20 31.71 -0.32
C TYR A 573 9.20 30.90 0.99
N ASP A 574 8.84 31.57 2.09
CA ASP A 574 8.84 31.03 3.45
C ASP A 574 7.41 30.94 4.06
N ALA A 575 6.38 31.42 3.37
CA ALA A 575 4.97 31.39 3.80
C ALA A 575 4.69 32.05 5.16
N THR A 576 5.50 33.04 5.52
CA THR A 576 5.38 33.85 6.74
C THR A 576 5.88 35.26 6.48
N ASP A 577 5.46 36.23 7.30
CA ASP A 577 6.02 37.58 7.29
C ASP A 577 7.49 37.56 7.73
N GLY A 578 8.36 38.08 6.87
CA GLY A 578 9.77 38.31 7.15
C GLY A 578 10.09 39.79 7.28
N SER A 579 11.39 40.09 7.22
CA SER A 579 11.89 41.47 7.14
C SER A 579 12.58 41.68 5.80
N CYS A 580 12.23 42.75 5.10
CA CYS A 580 12.77 43.07 3.78
C CYS A 580 14.30 42.96 3.69
N ASN A 581 14.79 41.95 2.97
CA ASN A 581 16.21 41.75 2.75
C ASN A 581 16.71 42.59 1.56
N LYS A 582 17.19 43.80 1.85
CA LYS A 582 17.69 44.75 0.83
C LYS A 582 18.84 44.22 -0.03
N ALA A 583 19.66 43.31 0.48
CA ALA A 583 20.76 42.73 -0.31
C ALA A 583 20.23 41.77 -1.39
N LYS A 584 19.19 41.00 -1.07
CA LYS A 584 18.52 40.11 -2.02
C LYS A 584 17.63 40.88 -2.99
N SER A 585 16.81 41.80 -2.46
CA SER A 585 15.86 42.59 -3.25
C SER A 585 16.54 43.57 -4.23
N GLY A 586 17.81 43.92 -4.01
CA GLY A 586 18.58 44.77 -4.93
C GLY A 586 18.99 44.11 -6.25
N SER A 587 18.78 42.80 -6.41
CA SER A 587 19.12 42.04 -7.63
C SER A 587 17.89 41.83 -8.51
N HIS A 588 17.43 42.89 -9.18
CA HIS A 588 16.22 42.85 -10.02
C HIS A 588 16.40 41.97 -11.26
N ALA A 589 15.51 41.00 -11.43
CA ALA A 589 15.49 40.04 -12.53
C ALA A 589 14.51 40.41 -13.64
N ALA A 590 13.40 41.09 -13.29
CA ALA A 590 12.42 41.61 -14.24
C ALA A 590 11.77 42.88 -13.69
N GLN A 591 11.23 43.73 -14.58
CA GLN A 591 10.59 45.00 -14.23
C GLN A 591 9.35 45.24 -15.10
N ILE A 592 8.40 46.01 -14.57
CA ILE A 592 7.25 46.57 -15.30
C ILE A 592 7.30 48.10 -15.22
N ASN A 593 6.71 48.77 -16.21
CA ASN A 593 6.72 50.23 -16.31
C ASN A 593 5.35 50.86 -15.97
N GLY A 594 4.32 50.04 -15.72
CA GLY A 594 2.95 50.47 -15.49
C GLY A 594 1.98 49.28 -15.42
N TYR A 595 0.78 49.55 -14.93
CA TYR A 595 -0.38 48.66 -14.95
C TYR A 595 -1.63 49.46 -15.37
N GLU A 596 -2.68 48.78 -15.79
CA GLU A 596 -3.96 49.37 -16.18
C GLU A 596 -5.11 48.48 -15.69
N ASP A 597 -6.17 49.10 -15.19
CA ASP A 597 -7.37 48.38 -14.77
C ASP A 597 -8.23 48.00 -15.97
N VAL A 598 -8.64 46.73 -16.00
CA VAL A 598 -9.72 46.29 -16.89
C VAL A 598 -11.04 46.86 -16.36
N PRO A 599 -11.92 47.42 -17.22
CA PRO A 599 -13.21 47.94 -16.79
C PRO A 599 -13.99 46.94 -15.93
N ALA A 600 -14.43 47.38 -14.76
CA ALA A 600 -15.24 46.60 -13.84
C ALA A 600 -16.55 46.12 -14.49
N ASP A 601 -17.06 44.98 -14.04
CA ASP A 601 -18.30 44.35 -14.52
C ASP A 601 -18.35 44.10 -16.04
N ASN A 602 -17.18 44.01 -16.70
CA ASN A 602 -17.07 43.86 -18.14
C ASN A 602 -16.24 42.64 -18.54
N GLU A 603 -16.89 41.48 -18.54
CA GLU A 603 -16.28 40.18 -18.90
C GLU A 603 -15.71 40.18 -20.34
N ALA A 604 -16.30 40.94 -21.26
CA ALA A 604 -15.80 41.06 -22.63
C ALA A 604 -14.47 41.85 -22.68
N ALA A 605 -14.32 42.89 -21.85
CA ALA A 605 -13.06 43.62 -21.72
C ALA A 605 -11.98 42.73 -21.08
N LEU A 606 -12.34 41.94 -20.06
CA LEU A 606 -11.44 40.96 -19.47
C LEU A 606 -10.98 39.92 -20.49
N MET A 607 -11.89 39.44 -21.34
CA MET A 607 -11.55 38.47 -22.39
C MET A 607 -10.57 39.05 -23.41
N LYS A 608 -10.74 40.33 -23.79
CA LYS A 608 -9.76 41.04 -24.64
C LYS A 608 -8.39 41.14 -23.98
N ALA A 609 -8.33 41.41 -22.67
CA ALA A 609 -7.07 41.48 -21.94
C ALA A 609 -6.39 40.10 -21.83
N VAL A 610 -7.13 39.08 -21.39
CA VAL A 610 -6.62 37.70 -21.24
C VAL A 610 -6.22 37.10 -22.59
N ALA A 611 -6.83 37.51 -23.70
CA ALA A 611 -6.42 37.08 -25.03
C ALA A 611 -5.02 37.60 -25.44
N ASN A 612 -4.50 38.63 -24.77
CA ASN A 612 -3.23 39.28 -25.11
C ASN A 612 -2.13 39.09 -24.05
N GLN A 613 -2.48 38.81 -22.79
CA GLN A 613 -1.52 38.47 -21.71
C GLN A 613 -2.22 37.80 -20.52
N PRO A 614 -1.51 37.10 -19.62
CA PRO A 614 -2.04 36.76 -18.29
C PRO A 614 -2.46 38.01 -17.52
N VAL A 615 -3.59 37.93 -16.81
CA VAL A 615 -4.20 39.07 -16.11
C VAL A 615 -4.41 38.71 -14.64
N SER A 616 -3.99 39.58 -13.73
CA SER A 616 -4.31 39.46 -12.31
C SER A 616 -5.78 39.82 -12.09
N VAL A 617 -6.53 38.97 -11.38
CA VAL A 617 -7.97 39.15 -11.10
C VAL A 617 -8.29 38.77 -9.66
N ALA A 618 -9.39 39.30 -9.12
CA ALA A 618 -9.93 38.88 -7.83
C ALA A 618 -11.23 38.08 -8.04
N ILE A 619 -11.47 37.10 -7.17
CA ILE A 619 -12.67 36.26 -7.13
C ILE A 619 -13.19 36.13 -5.69
N ASP A 620 -14.45 35.74 -5.54
CA ASP A 620 -14.98 35.21 -4.28
C ASP A 620 -14.66 33.71 -4.21
N ALA A 621 -13.77 33.36 -3.28
CA ALA A 621 -13.32 32.01 -3.00
C ALA A 621 -13.76 31.53 -1.60
N GLY A 622 -14.74 32.19 -0.97
CA GLY A 622 -15.16 31.90 0.39
C GLY A 622 -15.94 30.59 0.53
N GLY A 623 -16.69 30.18 -0.50
CA GLY A 623 -17.60 29.04 -0.43
C GLY A 623 -16.93 27.69 -0.14
N SER A 624 -17.60 26.82 0.64
CA SER A 624 -17.10 25.48 0.96
C SER A 624 -16.89 24.57 -0.26
N ASP A 625 -17.64 24.81 -1.34
CA ASP A 625 -17.40 24.12 -2.61
C ASP A 625 -16.06 24.48 -3.23
N PHE A 626 -15.63 25.74 -3.11
CA PHE A 626 -14.33 26.19 -3.59
C PHE A 626 -13.21 25.56 -2.75
N GLN A 627 -13.37 25.53 -1.42
CA GLN A 627 -12.44 24.88 -0.48
C GLN A 627 -12.14 23.42 -0.85
N PHE A 628 -13.13 22.67 -1.36
CA PHE A 628 -12.98 21.23 -1.69
C PHE A 628 -13.00 20.91 -3.18
N TYR A 629 -12.99 21.92 -4.05
CA TYR A 629 -13.02 21.72 -5.49
C TYR A 629 -11.83 20.85 -5.96
N SER A 630 -12.11 19.87 -6.81
CA SER A 630 -11.10 18.94 -7.32
C SER A 630 -10.97 18.91 -8.84
N SER A 631 -12.08 19.07 -9.57
CA SER A 631 -12.10 18.92 -11.02
C SER A 631 -13.43 19.35 -11.63
N GLY A 632 -13.43 19.70 -12.91
CA GLY A 632 -14.62 20.03 -13.70
C GLY A 632 -14.66 21.51 -14.08
N VAL A 633 -15.83 22.04 -14.41
CA VAL A 633 -16.04 23.48 -14.54
C VAL A 633 -16.72 23.96 -13.28
N PHE A 634 -16.03 24.80 -12.49
CA PHE A 634 -16.59 25.31 -11.24
C PHE A 634 -17.78 26.23 -11.53
N THR A 635 -18.93 25.87 -10.97
CA THR A 635 -20.21 26.61 -11.08
C THR A 635 -20.90 26.67 -9.72
N GLY A 636 -20.11 26.60 -8.65
CA GLY A 636 -20.63 26.68 -7.29
C GLY A 636 -21.14 28.08 -6.97
N ASP A 637 -21.93 28.18 -5.91
CA ASP A 637 -22.45 29.45 -5.43
C ASP A 637 -21.27 30.35 -4.99
N CYS A 638 -21.12 31.50 -5.64
CA CYS A 638 -20.17 32.56 -5.29
C CYS A 638 -20.88 33.92 -5.33
N GLY A 639 -20.48 34.83 -4.44
CA GLY A 639 -20.93 36.20 -4.39
C GLY A 639 -20.00 37.15 -5.13
N THR A 640 -20.09 38.44 -4.76
CA THR A 640 -19.24 39.52 -5.26
C THR A 640 -18.33 40.08 -4.16
N ASP A 641 -18.28 39.43 -3.01
CA ASP A 641 -17.40 39.79 -1.89
C ASP A 641 -16.00 39.21 -2.18
N LEU A 642 -15.29 39.87 -3.09
CA LEU A 642 -13.99 39.41 -3.58
C LEU A 642 -12.99 39.33 -2.43
N ASP A 643 -12.43 38.14 -2.20
CA ASP A 643 -11.57 37.82 -1.05
C ASP A 643 -10.29 37.07 -1.45
N HIS A 644 -10.14 36.67 -2.72
CA HIS A 644 -8.97 35.93 -3.19
C HIS A 644 -8.44 36.43 -4.55
N GLY A 645 -7.13 36.66 -4.60
CA GLY A 645 -6.40 37.06 -5.81
C GLY A 645 -5.89 35.85 -6.59
N VAL A 646 -6.18 35.79 -7.89
CA VAL A 646 -5.74 34.71 -8.80
C VAL A 646 -5.29 35.30 -10.14
N THR A 647 -4.64 34.52 -10.99
CA THR A 647 -4.27 35.00 -12.34
C THR A 647 -5.11 34.31 -13.39
N ALA A 648 -5.88 35.07 -14.16
CA ALA A 648 -6.54 34.58 -15.37
C ALA A 648 -5.49 34.31 -16.45
N VAL A 649 -5.26 33.03 -16.75
CA VAL A 649 -4.26 32.54 -17.72
C VAL A 649 -4.88 31.98 -18.99
N GLY A 650 -6.20 32.08 -19.13
CA GLY A 650 -6.90 31.61 -20.31
C GLY A 650 -8.41 31.55 -20.14
N TYR A 651 -9.08 31.08 -21.18
CA TYR A 651 -10.52 30.81 -21.20
C TYR A 651 -10.82 29.80 -22.33
N GLY A 652 -11.97 29.14 -22.27
CA GLY A 652 -12.36 28.18 -23.28
C GLY A 652 -13.82 27.75 -23.19
N THR A 653 -14.15 26.70 -23.92
CA THR A 653 -15.46 26.05 -23.90
C THR A 653 -15.22 24.56 -23.71
N SER A 654 -15.88 23.96 -22.73
CA SER A 654 -15.80 22.53 -22.44
C SER A 654 -16.63 21.71 -23.44
N ASP A 655 -16.46 20.38 -23.41
CA ASP A 655 -17.11 19.47 -24.38
C ASP A 655 -18.65 19.52 -24.34
N ASP A 656 -19.24 19.89 -23.21
CA ASP A 656 -20.69 20.06 -23.04
C ASP A 656 -21.19 21.46 -23.45
N GLY A 657 -20.30 22.32 -23.94
CA GLY A 657 -20.60 23.69 -24.34
C GLY A 657 -20.48 24.74 -23.23
N THR A 658 -20.14 24.35 -21.99
CA THR A 658 -19.97 25.31 -20.88
C THR A 658 -18.71 26.13 -21.09
N LYS A 659 -18.86 27.46 -21.15
CA LYS A 659 -17.74 28.41 -21.21
C LYS A 659 -17.08 28.53 -19.85
N TYR A 660 -15.75 28.62 -19.81
CA TYR A 660 -15.00 28.69 -18.57
C TYR A 660 -13.81 29.64 -18.67
N TRP A 661 -13.40 30.16 -17.51
CA TRP A 661 -12.13 30.83 -17.29
C TRP A 661 -11.10 29.82 -16.79
N LEU A 662 -9.86 30.00 -17.23
CA LEU A 662 -8.72 29.25 -16.72
C LEU A 662 -7.94 30.18 -15.78
N ALA A 663 -8.05 29.94 -14.48
CA ALA A 663 -7.32 30.68 -13.45
C ALA A 663 -6.20 29.82 -12.86
N ALA A 664 -5.01 30.42 -12.68
CA ALA A 664 -3.94 29.86 -11.88
C ALA A 664 -4.22 30.19 -10.41
N LEU A 665 -4.57 29.17 -9.62
CA LEU A 665 -4.77 29.29 -8.18
C LEU A 665 -3.42 29.33 -7.45
N VAL A 666 -3.42 30.02 -6.32
CA VAL A 666 -2.23 30.26 -5.49
C VAL A 666 -2.06 29.18 -4.39
N HIS A 667 -3.02 28.25 -4.28
CA HIS A 667 -2.97 27.14 -3.34
C HIS A 667 -2.49 25.85 -4.01
N TYR A 668 -1.36 25.34 -3.55
CA TYR A 668 -0.84 24.05 -4.01
C TYR A 668 -1.43 22.93 -3.15
N LEU A 669 -2.47 22.27 -3.67
CA LEU A 669 -2.85 20.94 -3.19
C LEU A 669 -1.59 20.06 -3.14
N LYS A 670 -1.06 19.72 -1.95
CA LYS A 670 -0.01 18.69 -1.79
C LYS A 670 -0.52 17.31 -2.23
N LEU A 671 -0.73 17.14 -3.53
CA LEU A 671 -0.65 15.86 -4.19
C LEU A 671 0.82 15.72 -4.55
N ASP A 672 1.51 14.81 -3.85
CA ASP A 672 2.86 14.36 -4.18
C ASP A 672 3.11 14.46 -5.68
N HIS A 673 4.11 15.26 -6.00
CA HIS A 673 4.52 15.62 -7.34
C HIS A 673 5.19 14.43 -8.02
N TYR A 674 4.43 13.37 -8.31
CA TYR A 674 4.65 12.36 -9.34
C TYR A 674 3.31 11.69 -9.62
N LEU A 675 2.58 12.24 -10.61
CA LEU A 675 1.38 11.69 -11.26
C LEU A 675 0.47 10.84 -10.34
N LYS A 676 -0.63 11.40 -9.86
CA LYS A 676 -1.80 10.56 -9.49
C LYS A 676 -2.98 10.95 -10.37
N LEU A 677 -3.09 10.22 -11.47
CA LEU A 677 -4.31 10.18 -12.26
C LEU A 677 -5.51 9.77 -11.37
N PRO A 678 -6.74 10.22 -11.65
CA PRO A 678 -7.94 9.76 -10.94
C PRO A 678 -8.00 8.23 -10.86
N PHE A 679 -8.65 7.68 -9.82
CA PHE A 679 -8.77 6.22 -9.62
C PHE A 679 -9.17 5.48 -10.89
N GLU A 680 -10.12 6.03 -11.66
CA GLU A 680 -10.57 5.44 -12.92
C GLU A 680 -9.44 5.35 -13.98
N LYS A 681 -8.59 6.37 -14.08
CA LYS A 681 -7.43 6.35 -14.98
C LYS A 681 -6.36 5.37 -14.49
N ARG A 682 -6.09 5.32 -13.17
CA ARG A 682 -5.17 4.32 -12.57
C ARG A 682 -5.68 2.90 -12.78
N PHE A 683 -6.99 2.69 -12.62
CA PHE A 683 -7.64 1.41 -12.89
C PHE A 683 -7.59 1.02 -14.37
N ASN A 684 -7.76 1.98 -15.29
CA ASN A 684 -7.61 1.73 -16.72
C ASN A 684 -6.17 1.36 -17.12
N ILE A 685 -5.16 2.01 -16.52
CA ILE A 685 -3.75 1.64 -16.70
C ILE A 685 -3.50 0.25 -16.14
N PHE A 686 -3.97 -0.03 -14.92
CA PHE A 686 -3.89 -1.35 -14.31
C PHE A 686 -4.51 -2.44 -15.19
N LYS A 687 -5.69 -2.19 -15.76
CA LYS A 687 -6.36 -3.12 -16.67
C LYS A 687 -5.55 -3.34 -17.95
N ALA A 688 -4.98 -2.29 -18.54
CA ALA A 688 -4.13 -2.39 -19.72
C ALA A 688 -2.86 -3.21 -19.43
N ASN A 689 -2.21 -2.95 -18.29
CA ASN A 689 -1.03 -3.68 -17.83
C ASN A 689 -1.34 -5.15 -17.51
N LEU A 690 -2.47 -5.43 -16.86
CA LEU A 690 -2.94 -6.80 -16.60
C LEU A 690 -3.15 -7.56 -17.92
N HIS A 691 -3.81 -6.94 -18.90
CA HIS A 691 -3.99 -7.54 -20.22
C HIS A 691 -2.66 -7.81 -20.93
N PHE A 692 -1.69 -6.89 -20.83
CA PHE A 692 -0.33 -7.08 -21.36
C PHE A 692 0.36 -8.29 -20.70
N ILE A 693 0.33 -8.37 -19.36
CA ILE A 693 0.92 -9.47 -18.57
C ILE A 693 0.29 -10.81 -18.95
N GLU A 694 -1.04 -10.88 -19.01
CA GLU A 694 -1.77 -12.10 -19.39
C GLU A 694 -1.44 -12.53 -20.82
N SER A 695 -1.42 -11.57 -21.76
CA SER A 695 -1.09 -11.84 -23.16
C SER A 695 0.34 -12.33 -23.32
N PHE A 696 1.29 -11.71 -22.61
CA PHE A 696 2.69 -12.11 -22.59
C PHE A 696 2.85 -13.54 -22.07
N ASN A 697 2.24 -13.86 -20.93
CA ASN A 697 2.37 -15.18 -20.30
C ASN A 697 1.64 -16.28 -21.10
N LYS A 698 0.56 -15.95 -21.81
CA LYS A 698 -0.21 -16.90 -22.62
C LYS A 698 0.50 -17.33 -23.91
N ALA A 699 1.39 -16.50 -24.45
CA ALA A 699 2.12 -16.80 -25.69
C ALA A 699 2.99 -18.08 -25.61
N GLY A 700 3.31 -18.57 -24.39
CA GLY A 700 4.05 -19.81 -24.17
C GLY A 700 5.53 -19.74 -24.57
N ASN A 701 6.32 -20.74 -24.16
CA ASN A 701 7.74 -20.92 -24.53
C ASN A 701 8.67 -19.73 -24.19
N ARG A 702 8.54 -19.16 -22.98
CA ARG A 702 9.41 -18.09 -22.45
C ARG A 702 10.22 -18.59 -21.26
N THR A 703 11.42 -18.03 -21.06
CA THR A 703 12.29 -18.35 -19.92
C THR A 703 11.97 -17.56 -18.65
N TYR A 704 11.04 -16.59 -18.72
CA TYR A 704 10.58 -15.75 -17.62
C TYR A 704 9.09 -15.46 -17.71
N LYS A 705 8.52 -15.00 -16.59
CA LYS A 705 7.12 -14.69 -16.40
C LYS A 705 6.96 -13.25 -15.92
N LEU A 706 5.91 -12.58 -16.39
CA LEU A 706 5.48 -11.28 -15.89
C LEU A 706 4.37 -11.44 -14.86
N GLY A 707 4.28 -10.51 -13.91
CA GLY A 707 3.29 -10.55 -12.85
C GLY A 707 2.89 -9.17 -12.36
N LEU A 708 1.72 -9.11 -11.73
CA LEU A 708 1.28 -7.91 -11.05
C LEU A 708 2.21 -7.62 -9.87
N ASN A 709 2.83 -6.45 -9.88
CA ASN A 709 3.70 -5.98 -8.83
C ASN A 709 3.32 -4.54 -8.43
N ALA A 710 4.14 -3.89 -7.59
CA ALA A 710 3.87 -2.55 -7.09
C ALA A 710 3.77 -1.46 -8.17
N PHE A 711 4.07 -1.77 -9.44
CA PHE A 711 4.04 -0.84 -10.57
C PHE A 711 2.89 -1.12 -11.55
N ALA A 712 1.97 -2.03 -11.18
CA ALA A 712 0.88 -2.45 -12.04
C ALA A 712 -0.06 -1.30 -12.45
N ASP A 713 -0.14 -0.22 -11.70
CA ASP A 713 -0.98 0.96 -11.98
C ASP A 713 -0.23 2.11 -12.67
N LEU A 714 1.05 1.93 -13.01
CA LEU A 714 1.88 2.93 -13.71
C LEU A 714 1.98 2.62 -15.20
N THR A 715 1.92 3.66 -16.04
CA THR A 715 2.36 3.52 -17.43
C THR A 715 3.87 3.29 -17.48
N ASN A 716 4.37 2.78 -18.61
CA ASN A 716 5.80 2.58 -18.77
C ASN A 716 6.60 3.89 -18.69
N ASP A 717 6.07 4.99 -19.22
CA ASP A 717 6.69 6.32 -19.11
C ASP A 717 6.74 6.83 -17.67
N GLU A 718 5.67 6.63 -16.90
CA GLU A 718 5.64 6.99 -15.47
C GLU A 718 6.64 6.17 -14.66
N PHE A 719 6.74 4.88 -14.97
CA PHE A 719 7.71 3.98 -14.36
C PHE A 719 9.15 4.43 -14.65
N ARG A 720 9.47 4.71 -15.92
CA ARG A 720 10.80 5.21 -16.34
C ARG A 720 11.14 6.52 -15.66
N ALA A 721 10.23 7.49 -15.65
CA ALA A 721 10.47 8.83 -15.12
C ALA A 721 10.72 8.87 -13.60
N SER A 722 10.18 7.90 -12.85
CA SER A 722 10.20 7.91 -11.38
C SER A 722 11.40 7.22 -10.75
N ARG A 723 12.03 6.24 -11.44
CA ARG A 723 13.03 5.35 -10.80
C ARG A 723 14.30 5.12 -11.61
N ASN A 724 14.27 5.38 -12.92
CA ASN A 724 15.40 5.15 -13.82
C ASN A 724 16.11 6.48 -14.07
N ARG A 725 17.08 6.81 -13.21
CA ARG A 725 17.90 8.04 -13.34
C ARG A 725 19.39 7.78 -13.11
N TYR A 726 19.93 6.69 -13.63
CA TYR A 726 21.38 6.62 -13.79
C TYR A 726 21.83 7.70 -14.79
N ARG A 727 22.87 8.45 -14.43
CA ARG A 727 23.43 9.51 -15.29
C ARG A 727 24.90 9.25 -15.45
N GLN A 728 25.31 8.88 -16.66
CA GLN A 728 26.71 8.67 -16.95
C GLN A 728 27.49 9.97 -16.80
N SER A 729 28.55 9.94 -15.98
CA SER A 729 29.44 11.10 -15.83
C SER A 729 30.25 11.37 -17.11
N SER A 730 30.30 12.65 -17.50
CA SER A 730 31.01 13.18 -18.67
C SER A 730 32.45 13.61 -18.37
N SER A 731 32.79 13.87 -17.11
CA SER A 731 34.09 14.37 -16.65
C SER A 731 34.78 13.39 -15.71
N ARG A 732 35.52 12.43 -16.28
CA ARG A 732 36.40 11.54 -15.52
C ARG A 732 37.55 12.32 -14.90
N PRO A 733 37.83 12.24 -13.59
CA PRO A 733 39.11 12.67 -13.05
C PRO A 733 40.23 11.86 -13.74
N ALA A 734 41.12 12.54 -14.45
CA ALA A 734 42.24 11.94 -15.21
C ALA A 734 43.32 11.27 -14.32
N THR A 735 43.01 10.97 -13.06
CA THR A 735 44.00 10.64 -12.02
C THR A 735 44.17 9.15 -11.75
N PHE A 736 43.29 8.28 -12.24
CA PHE A 736 43.53 6.83 -12.21
C PHE A 736 43.96 6.35 -13.60
N LYS A 737 45.28 6.37 -13.84
CA LYS A 737 45.89 5.56 -14.89
C LYS A 737 45.33 4.15 -14.78
N VAL A 738 44.77 3.63 -15.87
CA VAL A 738 44.35 2.23 -16.02
C VAL A 738 45.56 1.35 -15.68
N SER A 739 45.66 0.91 -14.43
CA SER A 739 46.42 -0.27 -14.07
C SER A 739 45.72 -1.46 -14.72
N SER A 740 46.47 -2.51 -15.05
CA SER A 740 45.89 -3.76 -15.54
C SER A 740 44.73 -4.19 -14.65
N PHE A 741 43.58 -4.49 -15.24
CA PHE A 741 42.40 -5.02 -14.55
C PHE A 741 42.82 -6.15 -13.61
N ARG A 742 42.55 -6.00 -12.31
CA ARG A 742 43.10 -6.83 -11.23
C ARG A 742 42.86 -8.32 -11.44
N TYR A 743 41.72 -8.67 -12.03
CA TYR A 743 41.31 -10.06 -12.22
C TYR A 743 41.54 -10.59 -13.64
N ALA A 744 42.27 -9.85 -14.50
CA ALA A 744 42.46 -10.20 -15.91
C ALA A 744 43.03 -11.62 -16.12
N ASN A 745 43.91 -12.06 -15.23
CA ASN A 745 44.62 -13.34 -15.32
C ASN A 745 43.95 -14.49 -14.54
N ILE A 746 42.71 -14.30 -14.04
CA ILE A 746 41.98 -15.35 -13.34
C ILE A 746 41.06 -16.07 -14.32
N TYR A 747 41.42 -17.28 -14.72
CA TYR A 747 40.69 -18.06 -15.73
C TYR A 747 39.82 -19.15 -15.12
N ASP A 748 40.20 -19.66 -13.96
CA ASP A 748 39.46 -20.67 -13.21
C ASP A 748 38.49 -19.96 -12.26
N LEU A 749 37.20 -19.99 -12.63
CA LEU A 749 36.13 -19.32 -11.89
C LEU A 749 35.07 -20.37 -11.54
N PRO A 750 34.43 -20.27 -10.35
CA PRO A 750 33.30 -21.14 -10.01
C PRO A 750 32.20 -21.09 -11.08
N GLU A 751 31.48 -22.19 -11.30
CA GLU A 751 30.34 -22.18 -12.24
C GLU A 751 29.17 -21.34 -11.71
N THR A 752 29.01 -21.29 -10.39
CA THR A 752 27.97 -20.52 -9.70
C THR A 752 28.58 -19.71 -8.55
N VAL A 753 28.08 -18.49 -8.36
CA VAL A 753 28.42 -17.59 -7.27
C VAL A 753 27.14 -16.95 -6.78
N ASP A 754 26.92 -16.99 -5.47
CA ASP A 754 25.84 -16.25 -4.81
C ASP A 754 26.36 -15.63 -3.49
N TRP A 755 26.58 -14.32 -3.51
CA TRP A 755 27.08 -13.61 -2.33
C TRP A 755 26.06 -13.54 -1.18
N ARG A 756 24.77 -13.87 -1.42
CA ARG A 756 23.76 -13.99 -0.37
C ARG A 756 24.07 -15.18 0.54
N GLU A 757 24.50 -16.30 -0.02
CA GLU A 757 24.89 -17.50 0.73
C GLU A 757 26.14 -17.27 1.59
N LYS A 758 26.98 -16.31 1.20
CA LYS A 758 28.16 -15.86 1.96
C LYS A 758 27.82 -14.77 2.98
N GLY A 759 26.55 -14.37 3.10
CA GLY A 759 26.09 -13.31 3.99
C GLY A 759 26.69 -11.95 3.66
N ALA A 760 27.06 -11.70 2.41
CA ALA A 760 27.67 -10.48 1.90
C ALA A 760 26.69 -9.59 1.14
N VAL A 761 25.39 -9.78 1.37
CA VAL A 761 24.31 -9.01 0.75
C VAL A 761 23.29 -8.68 1.83
N THR A 762 23.03 -7.40 2.06
CA THR A 762 21.96 -6.92 2.94
C THR A 762 20.58 -7.21 2.36
N PRO A 763 19.49 -7.16 3.15
CA PRO A 763 18.12 -7.24 2.64
C PRO A 763 17.88 -6.26 1.47
N VAL A 764 16.94 -6.59 0.59
CA VAL A 764 16.53 -5.69 -0.49
C VAL A 764 15.84 -4.46 0.09
N LYS A 765 16.26 -3.28 -0.35
CA LYS A 765 15.71 -1.98 0.03
C LYS A 765 14.81 -1.42 -1.09
N ASN A 766 14.10 -0.33 -0.81
CA ASN A 766 13.20 0.34 -1.76
C ASN A 766 13.57 1.83 -1.89
N GLN A 767 13.97 2.26 -3.09
CA GLN A 767 14.34 3.64 -3.41
C GLN A 767 13.13 4.60 -3.51
N LEU A 768 11.91 4.09 -3.40
CA LEU A 768 10.66 4.84 -3.51
C LEU A 768 10.53 5.55 -4.87
N ASN A 769 10.19 6.85 -4.89
CA ASN A 769 10.05 7.66 -6.11
C ASN A 769 11.29 8.57 -6.35
N CYS A 770 12.44 8.17 -5.80
CA CYS A 770 13.69 8.88 -5.95
C CYS A 770 14.55 8.18 -7.01
N GLY A 771 15.09 8.93 -7.97
CA GLY A 771 16.02 8.44 -8.98
C GLY A 771 17.45 8.24 -8.44
N CYS A 772 17.59 7.56 -7.31
CA CYS A 772 18.86 7.37 -6.60
C CYS A 772 19.41 5.93 -6.71
N CYS A 773 19.06 5.19 -7.75
CA CYS A 773 19.55 3.81 -7.97
C CYS A 773 21.08 3.71 -7.99
N TRP A 774 21.77 4.75 -8.44
CA TRP A 774 23.24 4.90 -8.36
C TRP A 774 23.78 4.75 -6.92
N ALA A 775 23.14 5.40 -5.94
CA ALA A 775 23.52 5.33 -4.54
C ALA A 775 23.29 3.93 -3.95
N PHE A 776 22.15 3.31 -4.25
CA PHE A 776 21.83 1.94 -3.82
C PHE A 776 22.80 0.90 -4.40
N SER A 777 23.16 1.06 -5.68
CA SER A 777 24.15 0.20 -6.34
C SER A 777 25.51 0.31 -5.65
N ALA A 778 26.02 1.54 -5.49
CA ALA A 778 27.31 1.78 -4.84
C ALA A 778 27.33 1.26 -3.41
N VAL A 779 26.31 1.57 -2.60
CA VAL A 779 26.18 1.08 -1.22
C VAL A 779 26.18 -0.44 -1.18
N ALA A 780 25.40 -1.13 -2.01
CA ALA A 780 25.36 -2.59 -2.02
C ALA A 780 26.74 -3.22 -2.31
N ALA A 781 27.54 -2.62 -3.20
CA ALA A 781 28.91 -3.06 -3.46
C ALA A 781 29.85 -2.79 -2.25
N VAL A 782 29.72 -1.63 -1.59
CA VAL A 782 30.51 -1.30 -0.38
C VAL A 782 30.14 -2.22 0.80
N GLU A 783 28.87 -2.50 1.00
CA GLU A 783 28.39 -3.44 2.03
C GLU A 783 28.98 -4.83 1.80
N GLY A 784 28.99 -5.30 0.55
CA GLY A 784 29.56 -6.58 0.14
C GLY A 784 31.05 -6.69 0.44
N ILE A 785 31.85 -5.73 -0.04
CA ILE A 785 33.31 -5.74 0.23
C ILE A 785 33.61 -5.56 1.73
N THR A 786 32.81 -4.78 2.45
CA THR A 786 32.94 -4.61 3.90
C THR A 786 32.73 -5.93 4.63
N LYS A 787 31.70 -6.71 4.27
CA LYS A 787 31.53 -8.07 4.81
C LYS A 787 32.71 -8.96 4.48
N ILE A 788 33.18 -8.96 3.24
CA ILE A 788 34.29 -9.82 2.79
C ILE A 788 35.57 -9.51 3.58
N LYS A 789 35.87 -8.23 3.83
CA LYS A 789 37.09 -7.80 4.54
C LYS A 789 36.99 -7.87 6.06
N THR A 790 35.83 -7.58 6.63
CA THR A 790 35.67 -7.41 8.10
C THR A 790 34.89 -8.55 8.76
N GLN A 791 34.30 -9.45 7.97
CA GLN A 791 33.36 -10.48 8.40
C GLN A 791 32.06 -9.94 9.03
N ARG A 792 31.84 -8.62 9.02
CA ARG A 792 30.62 -7.96 9.50
C ARG A 792 29.82 -7.39 8.34
N LEU A 793 28.57 -7.84 8.21
CA LEU A 793 27.62 -7.22 7.29
C LEU A 793 27.00 -6.03 7.99
N ILE A 794 27.16 -4.83 7.42
CA ILE A 794 26.68 -3.57 7.98
C ILE A 794 25.77 -2.97 6.93
N SER A 795 24.56 -2.53 7.32
CA SER A 795 23.72 -1.78 6.40
C SER A 795 24.11 -0.31 6.39
N LEU A 796 24.52 0.20 5.23
CA LEU A 796 25.05 1.55 5.05
C LEU A 796 23.96 2.49 4.50
N SER A 797 24.16 3.80 4.66
CA SER A 797 23.16 4.82 4.33
C SER A 797 23.25 5.26 2.86
N GLU A 798 22.23 4.97 2.07
CA GLU A 798 22.08 5.58 0.74
C GLU A 798 21.74 7.07 0.84
N GLN A 799 21.03 7.48 1.90
CA GLN A 799 20.63 8.87 2.09
C GLN A 799 21.82 9.81 2.29
N GLU A 800 22.90 9.33 2.92
CA GLU A 800 24.12 10.12 3.03
C GLU A 800 24.67 10.47 1.64
N LEU A 801 24.71 9.52 0.71
CA LEU A 801 25.13 9.80 -0.67
C LEU A 801 24.14 10.76 -1.35
N VAL A 802 22.83 10.52 -1.23
CA VAL A 802 21.79 11.36 -1.84
C VAL A 802 21.86 12.82 -1.35
N ASP A 803 22.14 13.04 -0.07
CA ASP A 803 22.15 14.38 0.54
C ASP A 803 23.52 15.07 0.44
N CYS A 804 24.62 14.32 0.45
CA CYS A 804 25.98 14.86 0.59
C CYS A 804 26.82 14.80 -0.69
N ASP A 805 26.57 13.82 -1.57
CA ASP A 805 27.26 13.71 -2.86
C ASP A 805 26.56 14.54 -3.94
N ILE A 806 26.59 15.87 -3.73
CA ILE A 806 25.94 16.86 -4.60
C ILE A 806 26.95 17.84 -5.21
N ARG A 807 28.25 17.68 -4.89
CA ARG A 807 29.32 18.60 -5.30
C ARG A 807 29.97 18.20 -6.64
N GLY A 808 29.26 17.41 -7.46
CA GLY A 808 29.73 16.86 -8.73
C GLY A 808 28.60 16.69 -9.75
N GLU A 809 28.66 15.61 -10.54
CA GLU A 809 27.64 15.29 -11.55
C GLU A 809 26.38 14.64 -10.97
N ASP A 810 26.47 14.18 -9.71
CA ASP A 810 25.38 13.57 -8.97
C ASP A 810 24.43 14.64 -8.42
N ALA A 811 23.12 14.35 -8.54
CA ALA A 811 22.05 15.30 -8.26
C ALA A 811 20.95 14.67 -7.38
N GLY A 812 21.36 13.82 -6.42
CA GLY A 812 20.46 13.12 -5.51
C GLY A 812 19.42 12.27 -6.26
N CYS A 813 18.14 12.54 -6.03
CA CYS A 813 17.01 11.92 -6.72
C CYS A 813 16.91 12.26 -8.21
N ASN A 814 17.66 13.25 -8.71
CA ASN A 814 17.70 13.57 -10.14
C ASN A 814 18.76 12.74 -10.89
N GLY A 815 19.42 11.81 -10.21
CA GLY A 815 20.33 10.86 -10.82
C GLY A 815 21.80 11.10 -10.51
N GLY A 816 22.62 10.10 -10.83
CA GLY A 816 24.04 10.07 -10.54
C GLY A 816 24.75 8.82 -11.07
N ASP A 817 26.02 8.67 -10.73
CA ASP A 817 26.94 7.61 -11.19
C ASP A 817 27.58 6.90 -9.97
N MET A 818 27.77 5.58 -10.08
CA MET A 818 28.33 4.76 -8.99
C MET A 818 29.80 5.08 -8.70
N ASP A 819 30.58 5.49 -9.72
CA ASP A 819 31.99 5.82 -9.59
C ASP A 819 32.17 7.11 -8.78
N SER A 820 31.31 8.10 -9.04
CA SER A 820 31.22 9.34 -8.26
C SER A 820 30.90 9.05 -6.80
N ALA A 821 29.92 8.19 -6.53
CA ALA A 821 29.59 7.74 -5.17
C ALA A 821 30.79 7.09 -4.47
N PHE A 822 31.52 6.20 -5.15
CA PHE A 822 32.74 5.61 -4.56
C PHE A 822 33.79 6.68 -4.28
N TYR A 823 34.00 7.62 -5.22
CA TYR A 823 34.91 8.74 -5.04
C TYR A 823 34.53 9.60 -3.84
N PHE A 824 33.24 9.92 -3.67
CA PHE A 824 32.73 10.65 -2.53
C PHE A 824 33.03 9.91 -1.22
N ILE A 825 32.75 8.60 -1.12
CA ILE A 825 33.03 7.82 0.10
C ILE A 825 34.52 7.89 0.48
N ILE A 826 35.42 7.89 -0.52
CA ILE A 826 36.86 8.04 -0.30
C ILE A 826 37.17 9.44 0.26
N GLN A 827 36.66 10.51 -0.37
CA GLN A 827 36.91 11.88 0.05
C GLN A 827 36.29 12.21 1.42
N ASN A 828 35.10 11.68 1.69
CA ASN A 828 34.36 11.81 2.94
C ASN A 828 34.98 10.97 4.08
N LYS A 829 36.01 10.16 3.78
CA LYS A 829 36.71 9.25 4.71
C LYS A 829 35.79 8.17 5.29
N GLY A 830 34.77 7.79 4.54
CA GLY A 830 33.84 6.72 4.86
C GLY A 830 32.37 7.11 4.64
N ILE A 831 31.51 6.19 5.05
CA ILE A 831 30.05 6.29 4.96
C ILE A 831 29.43 5.69 6.23
N THR A 832 28.35 6.29 6.73
CA THR A 832 27.65 5.87 7.95
C THR A 832 26.63 4.75 7.72
N THR A 833 26.00 4.29 8.80
CA THR A 833 24.97 3.25 8.75
C THR A 833 23.60 3.81 8.38
N GLU A 834 22.76 2.98 7.77
CA GLU A 834 21.34 3.27 7.53
C GLU A 834 20.62 3.67 8.84
N ALA A 835 20.95 3.04 9.97
CA ALA A 835 20.33 3.35 11.25
C ALA A 835 20.64 4.78 11.75
N ILE A 836 21.84 5.31 11.45
CA ILE A 836 22.27 6.66 11.85
C ILE A 836 21.73 7.70 10.87
N TYR A 837 21.70 7.38 9.58
CA TYR A 837 21.23 8.27 8.52
C TYR A 837 20.18 7.56 7.66
N PRO A 838 18.92 7.47 8.13
CA PRO A 838 17.89 6.68 7.46
C PRO A 838 17.47 7.24 6.10
N PHE A 839 17.10 6.35 5.20
CA PHE A 839 16.57 6.66 3.88
C PHE A 839 15.19 7.32 3.95
N ARG A 840 15.04 8.42 3.21
CA ARG A 840 13.85 9.28 3.15
C ARG A 840 13.22 9.33 1.74
N GLY A 841 13.94 8.90 0.71
CA GLY A 841 13.43 8.88 -0.66
C GLY A 841 13.20 10.27 -1.26
N VAL A 842 13.87 11.29 -0.74
CA VAL A 842 13.85 12.68 -1.23
C VAL A 842 15.23 13.31 -1.05
N ASN A 843 15.52 14.37 -1.79
CA ASN A 843 16.71 15.18 -1.56
C ASN A 843 16.61 15.89 -0.21
N GLY A 844 17.66 15.81 0.59
CA GLY A 844 17.80 16.55 1.85
C GLY A 844 19.09 17.36 1.88
N ILE A 845 19.24 18.12 2.97
CA ILE A 845 20.49 18.80 3.29
C ILE A 845 21.44 17.80 3.94
N CYS A 846 22.69 17.73 3.47
CA CYS A 846 23.73 16.89 4.06
C CYS A 846 23.87 17.10 5.58
N GLN A 847 23.56 16.06 6.36
CA GLN A 847 23.61 16.09 7.82
C GLN A 847 25.01 15.72 8.32
N SER A 848 25.96 16.65 8.22
CA SER A 848 27.38 16.41 8.53
C SER A 848 27.65 15.81 9.92
N ARG A 849 26.82 16.13 10.93
CA ARG A 849 26.93 15.53 12.28
C ARG A 849 26.63 14.04 12.30
N ARG A 850 25.69 13.57 11.49
CA ARG A 850 25.34 12.15 11.36
C ARG A 850 26.37 11.43 10.48
N ALA A 851 26.75 12.05 9.36
CA ALA A 851 27.79 11.57 8.45
C ALA A 851 29.16 11.39 9.14
N ALA A 852 29.45 12.15 10.21
CA ALA A 852 30.70 12.04 10.95
C ALA A 852 30.97 10.64 11.55
N PHE A 853 29.93 9.82 11.76
CA PHE A 853 30.06 8.46 12.31
C PHE A 853 30.25 7.41 11.21
N ALA A 854 31.38 7.46 10.49
CA ALA A 854 31.68 6.51 9.41
C ALA A 854 31.75 5.06 9.92
N ALA A 855 30.96 4.18 9.31
CA ALA A 855 30.85 2.75 9.62
C ALA A 855 31.63 1.86 8.65
N ALA A 856 31.83 2.30 7.40
CA ALA A 856 32.64 1.62 6.40
C ALA A 856 33.54 2.62 5.65
N LYS A 857 34.69 2.14 5.15
CA LYS A 857 35.65 2.91 4.37
C LYS A 857 36.18 2.07 3.23
N ILE A 858 36.38 2.70 2.07
CA ILE A 858 37.01 2.10 0.89
C ILE A 858 38.26 2.91 0.55
N LYS A 859 39.25 2.28 -0.07
CA LYS A 859 40.53 2.94 -0.42
C LYS A 859 40.56 3.41 -1.87
N GLY A 860 39.73 2.80 -2.72
CA GLY A 860 39.64 3.06 -4.14
C GLY A 860 38.44 2.35 -4.74
N TYR A 861 38.26 2.48 -6.03
CA TYR A 861 37.36 1.66 -6.84
C TYR A 861 38.06 1.33 -8.17
N GLU A 862 37.59 0.29 -8.86
CA GLU A 862 38.15 -0.16 -10.12
C GLU A 862 37.03 -0.48 -11.12
N ASP A 863 37.21 -0.03 -12.36
CA ASP A 863 36.29 -0.29 -13.46
C ASP A 863 36.55 -1.68 -14.05
N VAL A 864 35.47 -2.40 -14.33
CA VAL A 864 35.51 -3.60 -15.15
C VAL A 864 35.67 -3.18 -16.62
N PRO A 865 36.55 -3.86 -17.40
CA PRO A 865 36.64 -3.65 -18.84
C PRO A 865 35.26 -3.63 -19.51
N THR A 866 35.00 -2.55 -20.25
CA THR A 866 33.71 -2.34 -20.90
C THR A 866 33.43 -3.40 -21.95
N GLU A 867 32.15 -3.75 -22.08
CA GLU A 867 31.63 -4.75 -23.01
C GLU A 867 32.33 -6.12 -22.89
N ASN A 868 32.61 -6.53 -21.65
CA ASN A 868 33.31 -7.76 -21.36
C ASN A 868 32.65 -8.54 -20.22
N GLU A 869 31.66 -9.37 -20.56
CA GLU A 869 30.97 -10.27 -19.60
C GLU A 869 31.96 -11.20 -18.87
N LYS A 870 33.07 -11.59 -19.51
CA LYS A 870 34.09 -12.43 -18.86
C LYS A 870 34.81 -11.65 -17.76
N ALA A 871 35.19 -10.40 -18.00
CA ALA A 871 35.80 -9.55 -16.99
C ALA A 871 34.82 -9.24 -15.84
N LEU A 872 33.54 -9.02 -16.17
CA LEU A 872 32.50 -8.88 -15.16
C LEU A 872 32.38 -10.14 -14.31
N MET A 873 32.43 -11.32 -14.93
CA MET A 873 32.37 -12.61 -14.23
C MET A 873 33.57 -12.79 -13.30
N GLN A 874 34.77 -12.42 -13.76
CA GLN A 874 36.00 -12.41 -12.98
C GLN A 874 35.87 -11.52 -11.73
N ALA A 875 35.30 -10.32 -11.85
CA ALA A 875 35.06 -9.42 -10.72
C ALA A 875 33.97 -9.94 -9.76
N VAL A 876 32.83 -10.37 -10.30
CA VAL A 876 31.70 -10.90 -9.50
C VAL A 876 32.08 -12.15 -8.73
N ALA A 877 33.03 -12.95 -9.22
CA ALA A 877 33.56 -14.10 -8.49
C ALA A 877 34.27 -13.73 -7.18
N HIS A 878 34.69 -12.47 -7.02
CA HIS A 878 35.46 -12.00 -5.87
C HIS A 878 34.70 -11.05 -4.94
N GLN A 879 33.69 -10.34 -5.44
CA GLN A 879 32.83 -9.45 -4.66
C GLN A 879 31.58 -9.03 -5.44
N PRO A 880 30.54 -8.49 -4.79
CA PRO A 880 29.47 -7.78 -5.49
C PRO A 880 30.00 -6.59 -6.30
N VAL A 881 29.43 -6.38 -7.49
CA VAL A 881 29.86 -5.37 -8.46
C VAL A 881 28.69 -4.45 -8.80
N SER A 882 28.89 -3.14 -8.77
CA SER A 882 27.91 -2.18 -9.29
C SER A 882 27.91 -2.24 -10.81
N ALA A 883 26.74 -2.24 -11.45
CA ALA A 883 26.63 -2.10 -12.89
C ALA A 883 25.40 -1.28 -13.27
N ALA A 884 25.43 -0.64 -14.44
CA ALA A 884 24.27 0.02 -15.01
C ALA A 884 23.64 -0.85 -16.12
N ILE A 885 22.31 -0.79 -16.24
CA ILE A 885 21.52 -1.49 -17.25
C ILE A 885 20.48 -0.55 -17.87
N ASP A 886 19.97 -0.93 -19.02
CA ASP A 886 18.69 -0.45 -19.55
C ASP A 886 17.55 -1.26 -18.92
N SER A 887 16.70 -0.59 -18.16
CA SER A 887 15.55 -1.16 -17.47
C SER A 887 14.23 -0.53 -17.91
N SER A 888 14.22 0.16 -19.06
CA SER A 888 13.11 0.98 -19.51
C SER A 888 11.90 0.18 -20.00
N GLY A 889 12.09 -1.06 -20.46
CA GLY A 889 11.03 -1.88 -21.08
C GLY A 889 9.94 -2.38 -20.13
N MET A 890 8.72 -2.57 -20.66
CA MET A 890 7.58 -3.10 -19.90
C MET A 890 7.82 -4.52 -19.35
N ASP A 891 8.56 -5.37 -20.08
CA ASP A 891 8.94 -6.70 -19.59
C ASP A 891 9.77 -6.61 -18.30
N PHE A 892 10.63 -5.60 -18.19
CA PHE A 892 11.43 -5.37 -16.99
C PHE A 892 10.56 -4.79 -15.86
N GLN A 893 9.68 -3.83 -16.18
CA GLN A 893 8.72 -3.25 -15.24
C GLN A 893 7.89 -4.34 -14.54
N PHE A 894 7.39 -5.33 -15.29
CA PHE A 894 6.50 -6.39 -14.78
C PHE A 894 7.18 -7.73 -14.50
N TYR A 895 8.51 -7.79 -14.51
CA TYR A 895 9.22 -9.03 -14.21
C TYR A 895 8.81 -9.62 -12.85
N GLU A 896 8.41 -10.89 -12.85
CA GLU A 896 8.02 -11.65 -11.64
C GLU A 896 9.06 -12.72 -11.32
N SER A 897 9.45 -13.54 -12.30
CA SER A 897 10.38 -14.65 -12.08
C SER A 897 10.96 -15.24 -13.37
N GLY A 898 12.01 -16.05 -13.25
CA GLY A 898 12.67 -16.76 -14.33
C GLY A 898 13.92 -16.06 -14.87
N ILE A 899 14.51 -16.58 -15.95
CA ILE A 899 15.69 -15.96 -16.58
C ILE A 899 15.21 -14.95 -17.62
N PHE A 900 15.42 -13.67 -17.32
CA PHE A 900 15.06 -12.55 -18.17
C PHE A 900 15.84 -12.58 -19.48
N THR A 901 15.10 -12.61 -20.59
CA THR A 901 15.61 -12.56 -21.97
C THR A 901 14.86 -11.54 -22.82
N GLY A 902 14.27 -10.53 -22.18
CA GLY A 902 13.52 -9.47 -22.86
C GLY A 902 14.42 -8.59 -23.71
N GLU A 903 13.77 -7.82 -24.60
CA GLU A 903 14.45 -6.85 -25.46
C GLU A 903 14.78 -5.57 -24.68
N CYS A 904 15.94 -5.00 -24.97
CA CYS A 904 16.45 -3.77 -24.37
C CYS A 904 17.50 -3.17 -25.31
N GLU A 905 17.52 -1.84 -25.42
CA GLU A 905 18.32 -1.07 -26.38
C GLU A 905 19.75 -0.82 -25.87
N ALA A 906 20.02 -1.16 -24.60
CA ALA A 906 21.28 -0.92 -23.91
C ALA A 906 21.62 0.57 -23.70
N ASP A 907 20.59 1.42 -23.71
CA ASP A 907 20.61 2.81 -23.25
C ASP A 907 20.46 2.84 -21.72
N LEU A 908 21.60 2.89 -21.04
CA LEU A 908 21.68 2.67 -19.59
C LEU A 908 20.92 3.75 -18.82
N ASP A 909 19.97 3.34 -18.00
CA ASP A 909 19.08 4.25 -17.25
C ASP A 909 18.94 3.87 -15.76
N HIS A 910 19.49 2.73 -15.33
CA HIS A 910 19.32 2.24 -13.95
C HIS A 910 20.57 1.55 -13.39
N GLY A 911 20.91 1.86 -12.13
CA GLY A 911 22.03 1.28 -11.39
C GLY A 911 21.59 0.07 -10.56
N ILE A 912 22.32 -1.05 -10.67
CA ILE A 912 22.05 -2.31 -9.98
C ILE A 912 23.33 -2.92 -9.39
N ALA A 913 23.18 -3.87 -8.47
CA ALA A 913 24.31 -4.65 -7.96
C ALA A 913 24.26 -6.10 -8.47
N VAL A 914 25.30 -6.52 -9.20
CA VAL A 914 25.50 -7.92 -9.59
C VAL A 914 26.11 -8.66 -8.41
N VAL A 915 25.32 -9.53 -7.78
CA VAL A 915 25.67 -10.24 -6.54
C VAL A 915 25.94 -11.73 -6.76
N GLY A 916 26.01 -12.15 -8.02
CA GLY A 916 26.28 -13.53 -8.37
C GLY A 916 26.01 -13.86 -9.83
N TYR A 917 26.18 -15.13 -10.17
CA TYR A 917 25.82 -15.70 -11.45
C TYR A 917 25.63 -17.21 -11.29
N GLY A 918 24.97 -17.84 -12.25
CA GLY A 918 24.83 -19.29 -12.26
C GLY A 918 24.20 -19.83 -13.54
N LYS A 919 23.65 -21.03 -13.44
CA LYS A 919 23.03 -21.75 -14.56
C LYS A 919 21.78 -22.48 -14.08
N SER A 920 20.70 -22.38 -14.84
CA SER A 920 19.45 -23.11 -14.58
C SER A 920 18.89 -23.62 -15.91
N ASN A 921 18.58 -24.92 -15.98
CA ASN A 921 18.09 -25.61 -17.17
C ASN A 921 18.92 -25.30 -18.44
N GLY A 922 20.25 -25.40 -18.31
CA GLY A 922 21.18 -25.11 -19.41
C GLY A 922 21.44 -23.62 -19.67
N THR A 923 20.58 -22.71 -19.19
CA THR A 923 20.67 -21.27 -19.42
C THR A 923 21.45 -20.58 -18.30
N LYS A 924 22.50 -19.84 -18.67
CA LYS A 924 23.32 -19.09 -17.72
C LYS A 924 22.69 -17.73 -17.40
N TYR A 925 22.87 -17.26 -16.18
CA TYR A 925 22.32 -15.98 -15.72
C TYR A 925 23.27 -15.21 -14.80
N TRP A 926 23.10 -13.89 -14.79
CA TRP A 926 23.54 -12.96 -13.74
C TRP A 926 22.48 -12.91 -12.65
N LEU A 927 22.89 -12.95 -11.38
CA LEU A 927 22.02 -12.71 -10.24
C LEU A 927 22.17 -11.25 -9.80
N VAL A 928 21.09 -10.48 -9.95
CA VAL A 928 21.11 -9.03 -9.78
C VAL A 928 20.19 -8.63 -8.63
N LYS A 929 20.72 -7.84 -7.69
CA LYS A 929 19.97 -7.17 -6.63
C LYS A 929 19.44 -5.84 -7.15
N ASN A 930 18.13 -5.64 -7.07
CA ASN A 930 17.48 -4.38 -7.42
C ASN A 930 17.15 -3.56 -6.14
N SER A 931 16.66 -2.34 -6.32
CA SER A 931 16.34 -1.36 -5.27
C SER A 931 14.86 -0.96 -5.25
N TRP A 932 13.96 -1.85 -5.68
CA TRP A 932 12.51 -1.59 -5.82
C TRP A 932 11.66 -2.33 -4.78
N GLY A 933 12.26 -2.79 -3.69
CA GLY A 933 11.59 -3.58 -2.66
C GLY A 933 11.39 -5.04 -3.05
N THR A 934 10.86 -5.81 -2.10
CA THR A 934 10.72 -7.28 -2.22
C THR A 934 9.47 -7.72 -2.99
N THR A 935 8.58 -6.79 -3.35
CA THR A 935 7.35 -7.07 -4.11
C THR A 935 7.57 -7.07 -5.62
N TRP A 936 8.75 -6.67 -6.09
CA TRP A 936 9.15 -6.72 -7.49
C TRP A 936 10.11 -7.89 -7.74
N GLY A 937 9.95 -8.61 -8.86
CA GLY A 937 10.81 -9.73 -9.24
C GLY A 937 10.87 -10.87 -8.21
N GLU A 938 11.99 -11.57 -8.18
CA GLU A 938 12.23 -12.72 -7.30
C GLU A 938 12.64 -12.25 -5.90
N LYS A 939 11.67 -11.70 -5.15
CA LYS A 939 11.90 -11.06 -3.83
C LYS A 939 12.89 -9.88 -3.92
N GLY A 940 12.79 -9.08 -4.98
CA GLY A 940 13.66 -7.93 -5.23
C GLY A 940 14.92 -8.23 -6.04
N TYR A 941 15.06 -9.47 -6.54
CA TYR A 941 16.15 -9.88 -7.42
C TYR A 941 15.64 -10.18 -8.83
N ILE A 942 16.53 -10.15 -9.80
CA ILE A 942 16.30 -10.61 -11.16
C ILE A 942 17.45 -11.50 -11.62
N ARG A 943 17.12 -12.57 -12.35
CA ARG A 943 18.10 -13.39 -13.06
C ARG A 943 18.14 -12.97 -14.52
N MET A 944 19.20 -12.34 -14.98
CA MET A 944 19.34 -11.84 -16.36
C MET A 944 20.22 -12.77 -17.18
N ARG A 945 19.86 -13.09 -18.44
CA ARG A 945 20.64 -14.03 -19.26
C ARG A 945 22.09 -13.58 -19.45
N LYS A 946 23.02 -14.52 -19.24
CA LYS A 946 24.47 -14.33 -19.36
C LYS A 946 25.04 -15.09 -20.55
N ASP A 947 26.23 -14.69 -21.02
CA ASP A 947 26.98 -15.31 -22.12
C ASP A 947 26.20 -15.21 -23.43
N ILE A 948 25.73 -14.00 -23.74
CA ILE A 948 25.04 -13.73 -25.00
C ILE A 948 26.03 -13.25 -26.06
N ARG A 949 25.59 -13.25 -27.32
CA ARG A 949 26.46 -12.90 -28.45
C ARG A 949 26.91 -11.43 -28.43
N THR A 950 26.12 -10.53 -27.83
CA THR A 950 26.45 -9.11 -27.78
C THR A 950 27.46 -8.85 -26.67
N LYS A 951 28.53 -8.10 -27.01
CA LYS A 951 29.63 -7.82 -26.08
C LYS A 951 29.19 -7.01 -24.85
N HIS A 952 28.23 -6.13 -25.04
CA HIS A 952 27.65 -5.32 -23.96
C HIS A 952 26.81 -6.14 -22.96
N GLY A 953 26.56 -7.43 -23.20
CA GLY A 953 25.67 -8.25 -22.38
C GLY A 953 24.20 -7.84 -22.48
N ILE A 954 23.31 -8.61 -21.88
CA ILE A 954 21.87 -8.29 -21.93
C ILE A 954 21.62 -6.93 -21.26
N CYS A 955 20.86 -6.06 -21.93
CA CYS A 955 20.54 -4.69 -21.47
C CYS A 955 21.75 -3.83 -21.13
N GLY A 956 22.93 -4.14 -21.68
CA GLY A 956 24.13 -3.36 -21.46
C GLY A 956 24.81 -3.61 -20.11
N ILE A 957 24.48 -4.69 -19.39
CA ILE A 957 25.02 -5.00 -18.06
C ILE A 957 26.57 -5.02 -17.98
N ALA A 958 27.27 -5.24 -19.09
CA ALA A 958 28.73 -5.22 -19.15
C ALA A 958 29.31 -3.89 -19.69
N LYS A 959 28.49 -2.88 -20.03
CA LYS A 959 28.98 -1.57 -20.53
C LYS A 959 29.64 -0.75 -19.44
N ARG A 960 29.03 -0.68 -18.26
CA ARG A 960 29.45 0.18 -17.14
C ARG A 960 29.34 -0.61 -15.85
N ALA A 961 30.45 -1.19 -15.40
CA ALA A 961 30.51 -1.91 -14.15
C ALA A 961 31.79 -1.53 -13.39
N SER A 962 31.68 -1.36 -12.09
CA SER A 962 32.77 -0.96 -11.21
C SER A 962 32.57 -1.50 -9.80
N TYR A 963 33.66 -1.62 -9.04
CA TYR A 963 33.62 -2.18 -7.70
C TYR A 963 34.60 -1.48 -6.75
N PRO A 964 34.24 -1.32 -5.46
CA PRO A 964 35.10 -0.69 -4.46
C PRO A 964 36.23 -1.62 -3.98
N THR A 965 37.34 -1.05 -3.51
CA THR A 965 38.57 -1.78 -3.12
C THR A 965 39.12 -1.42 -1.74
#